data_AF-A0A954L0L2-F1
#
_entry.id   AF-A0A954L0L2-F1
#
_cell.length_a   1.000
_cell.length_b   1.000
_cell.length_c   1.000
_cell.angle_alpha   90.00
_cell.angle_beta   90.00
_cell.angle_gamma   90.00
#
_symmetry.space_group_name_H-M   'P 1'
#
loop_
_entity.id
_entity.type
_entity.pdbx_description
1 polymer ?
#
loop_
_entity_poly.entity_id
_entity_poly.type
_entity_poly.pdbx_seq_one_letter_code
_entity_poly.pdbx_strand_id
1 'polypeptide(L)'
;ILLLLVSVSPGVPAGVGDVTVRTSHPNYPGEGAFQTIEDCVRFAVGDETDPQVRALALYNWFLTHQWHLMSPMEWCVPGRVPDSRDPGDYETVLFDANRARFSFGYGLCGTVHAWNEPYWKAAGFPARRREFPNHVNSEIFYGQSWHAFDTDMAGLLFRPDGVVAGYSDIIGDPKLIESVRSGIPHYPFDWPADSETMQDGWKQVAERKTWYALYNGGYAAHPAIVRLRRGEEFTRWYNRDHFGGVSQRRFWQNQPGGPYRQWAYFGQQQPFHSGPESNARNPVSYCNGEFLYRVPVRSDAFREGAIRQTDNAAGRESSPALHSADGQQASVTFHHFSPYVICGDPEDDANPMSGPATDGLVVSGTAVGDVSAEVSANEGLSWIPAELASAGNDDSPAAFRIDLTEHVKGRYGWQFRLTFADSSGLDELTFVTTTQVSQAMYPRLTPNGTEITVRSKPRAVTAVLPDFGLPESQVGAFEEVRLRSSNLKYQPRSATQRYAYHATDNQPAHVVFKVVSPTALQEIAAAVRYQVPVPPTPGCRYVLELSADDGQSWSQIEEADVPADNEFSSGWLAGSAAVKAENCRSALIRFRMHSPGRPAALIDAQFYGVREAVTDADMIVEFGWLEGTHRRAHRAEFSGNRNELRFQILTGSQVRDEYVRFSVP
;
A
#
# COMPACT_ATOMS: atom_id res chain seq x y z
N ILE A 1 19.38 13.97 -53.64
CA ILE A 1 19.14 14.24 -52.21
C ILE A 1 19.15 12.87 -51.53
N LEU A 2 20.30 12.52 -50.93
CA LEU A 2 20.52 11.24 -50.27
C LEU A 2 19.95 11.37 -48.85
N LEU A 3 18.80 10.75 -48.56
CA LEU A 3 18.28 10.68 -47.19
C LEU A 3 19.19 9.73 -46.39
N LEU A 4 20.09 10.28 -45.59
CA LEU A 4 20.71 9.55 -44.48
C LEU A 4 19.62 9.29 -43.44
N LEU A 5 19.07 8.07 -43.44
CA LEU A 5 18.34 7.53 -42.29
C LEU A 5 19.36 7.27 -41.18
N VAL A 6 19.56 8.26 -40.31
CA VAL A 6 20.25 8.04 -39.03
C VAL A 6 19.29 7.23 -38.17
N SER A 7 19.49 5.93 -38.12
CA SER A 7 18.82 5.07 -37.14
C SER A 7 19.39 5.41 -35.76
N VAL A 8 18.72 6.32 -35.04
CA VAL A 8 18.99 6.51 -33.62
C VAL A 8 18.56 5.23 -32.94
N SER A 9 19.53 4.46 -32.42
CA SER A 9 19.20 3.28 -31.63
C SER A 9 18.47 3.78 -30.38
N PRO A 10 17.22 3.36 -30.12
CA PRO A 10 16.56 3.71 -28.89
C PRO A 10 17.46 3.23 -27.74
N GLY A 11 17.87 4.14 -26.86
CA GLY A 11 18.64 3.77 -25.67
C GLY A 11 17.90 2.64 -24.95
N VAL A 12 18.60 1.56 -24.64
CA VAL A 12 18.04 0.45 -23.86
C VAL A 12 17.69 1.04 -22.48
N PRO A 13 16.42 1.00 -22.05
CA PRO A 13 16.03 1.61 -20.79
C PRO A 13 16.77 0.93 -19.64
N ALA A 14 17.52 1.67 -18.84
CA ALA A 14 18.18 1.11 -17.67
C ALA A 14 17.32 1.24 -16.40
N GLY A 15 17.30 0.23 -15.56
CA GLY A 15 16.62 0.30 -14.27
C GLY A 15 16.77 -0.97 -13.45
N VAL A 16 16.15 -0.95 -12.27
CA VAL A 16 16.06 -2.11 -11.39
C VAL A 16 14.62 -2.23 -10.90
N GLY A 17 13.95 -3.30 -11.33
CA GLY A 17 12.60 -3.65 -10.87
C GLY A 17 12.62 -4.38 -9.53
N ASP A 18 11.53 -4.20 -8.79
CA ASP A 18 11.17 -4.97 -7.59
C ASP A 18 12.34 -5.31 -6.66
N VAL A 19 13.01 -4.26 -6.19
CA VAL A 19 14.16 -4.42 -5.31
C VAL A 19 13.68 -4.71 -3.89
N THR A 20 14.19 -5.80 -3.31
CA THR A 20 13.85 -6.22 -1.96
C THR A 20 15.08 -6.65 -1.18
N VAL A 21 15.08 -6.38 0.12
CA VAL A 21 16.09 -6.84 1.07
C VAL A 21 15.46 -7.80 2.07
N ARG A 22 16.18 -8.88 2.35
CA ARG A 22 15.93 -9.78 3.47
C ARG A 22 17.18 -9.87 4.36
N THR A 23 16.99 -9.84 5.67
CA THR A 23 18.03 -10.10 6.68
C THR A 23 17.76 -11.40 7.42
N SER A 24 18.75 -11.87 8.16
CA SER A 24 18.63 -12.97 9.12
C SER A 24 17.93 -12.59 10.42
N HIS A 25 17.33 -11.40 10.54
CA HIS A 25 16.63 -11.00 11.77
C HIS A 25 15.38 -11.88 11.98
N PRO A 26 15.19 -12.49 13.16
CA PRO A 26 14.14 -13.48 13.38
C PRO A 26 12.72 -12.92 13.30
N ASN A 27 12.54 -11.64 13.63
CA ASN A 27 11.22 -10.97 13.63
C ASN A 27 11.08 -9.89 12.54
N TYR A 28 12.18 -9.28 12.08
CA TYR A 28 12.17 -8.12 11.18
C TYR A 28 13.11 -8.35 10.00
N PRO A 29 12.89 -9.46 9.25
CA PRO A 29 13.74 -9.81 8.13
C PRO A 29 13.65 -8.80 6.98
N GLY A 30 12.63 -7.94 6.93
CA GLY A 30 12.45 -6.98 5.84
C GLY A 30 11.47 -7.42 4.76
N GLU A 31 11.21 -6.52 3.82
CA GLU A 31 10.21 -6.68 2.77
C GLU A 31 10.47 -7.89 1.87
N GLY A 32 11.73 -8.34 1.74
CA GLY A 32 12.09 -9.54 0.97
C GLY A 32 11.61 -10.86 1.58
N ALA A 33 11.08 -10.83 2.80
CA ALA A 33 10.37 -11.96 3.43
C ALA A 33 8.85 -11.76 3.47
N PHE A 34 8.35 -10.56 3.13
CA PHE A 34 6.97 -10.15 3.35
C PHE A 34 6.33 -9.57 2.08
N GLN A 35 6.73 -10.04 0.90
CA GLN A 35 6.22 -9.51 -0.38
C GLN A 35 4.73 -9.81 -0.57
N THR A 36 4.27 -11.03 -0.27
CA THR A 36 2.86 -11.41 -0.40
C THR A 36 2.25 -11.80 0.95
N ILE A 37 0.92 -11.95 0.99
CA ILE A 37 0.22 -12.44 2.20
C ILE A 37 0.71 -13.85 2.55
N GLU A 38 0.89 -14.70 1.54
CA GLU A 38 1.38 -16.07 1.67
C GLU A 38 2.82 -16.13 2.18
N ASP A 39 3.68 -15.19 1.79
CA ASP A 39 5.03 -15.09 2.33
C ASP A 39 5.01 -14.78 3.84
N CYS A 40 4.16 -13.85 4.28
CA CYS A 40 3.97 -13.56 5.71
C CYS A 40 3.42 -14.77 6.47
N VAL A 41 2.40 -15.44 5.94
CA VAL A 41 1.83 -16.65 6.57
C VAL A 41 2.90 -17.73 6.68
N ARG A 42 3.64 -18.02 5.60
CA ARG A 42 4.71 -19.02 5.60
C ARG A 42 5.82 -18.67 6.61
N PHE A 43 6.17 -17.39 6.71
CA PHE A 43 7.14 -16.92 7.71
C PHE A 43 6.63 -17.13 9.13
N ALA A 44 5.37 -16.78 9.40
CA ALA A 44 4.78 -16.87 10.73
C ALA A 44 4.58 -18.31 11.19
N VAL A 45 4.05 -19.19 10.33
CA VAL A 45 3.63 -20.54 10.71
C VAL A 45 4.70 -21.61 10.45
N GLY A 46 5.67 -21.35 9.58
CA GLY A 46 6.66 -22.33 9.16
C GLY A 46 6.03 -23.59 8.57
N ASP A 47 6.52 -24.76 9.00
CA ASP A 47 6.03 -26.07 8.58
C ASP A 47 4.97 -26.66 9.54
N GLU A 48 4.44 -25.87 10.48
CA GLU A 48 3.44 -26.35 11.43
C GLU A 48 2.15 -26.79 10.73
N THR A 49 1.57 -27.90 11.21
CA THR A 49 0.37 -28.51 10.64
C THR A 49 -0.81 -28.50 11.60
N ASP A 50 -0.58 -28.41 12.91
CA ASP A 50 -1.65 -28.30 13.89
C ASP A 50 -2.41 -26.97 13.70
N PRO A 51 -3.75 -27.00 13.47
CA PRO A 51 -4.53 -25.80 13.19
C PRO A 51 -4.42 -24.73 14.27
N GLN A 52 -4.43 -25.12 15.54
CA GLN A 52 -4.36 -24.16 16.64
C GLN A 52 -2.95 -23.58 16.79
N VAL A 53 -1.90 -24.40 16.68
CA VAL A 53 -0.52 -23.90 16.76
C VAL A 53 -0.24 -22.94 15.61
N ARG A 54 -0.69 -23.25 14.38
CA ARG A 54 -0.61 -22.31 13.24
C ARG A 54 -1.34 -21.01 13.52
N ALA A 55 -2.56 -21.09 14.06
CA ALA A 55 -3.35 -19.91 14.37
C ALA A 55 -2.66 -19.02 15.41
N LEU A 56 -2.11 -19.63 16.47
CA LEU A 56 -1.35 -18.93 17.51
C LEU A 56 -0.03 -18.32 16.99
N ALA A 57 0.65 -19.01 16.07
CA ALA A 57 1.86 -18.49 15.45
C ALA A 57 1.57 -17.24 14.59
N LEU A 58 0.53 -17.29 13.77
CA LEU A 58 0.09 -16.15 12.97
C LEU A 58 -0.46 -15.01 13.85
N TYR A 59 -1.20 -15.34 14.91
CA TYR A 59 -1.61 -14.38 15.94
C TYR A 59 -0.41 -13.62 16.53
N ASN A 60 0.62 -14.34 16.97
CA ASN A 60 1.84 -13.71 17.52
C ASN A 60 2.56 -12.86 16.47
N TRP A 61 2.56 -13.29 15.21
CA TRP A 61 3.09 -12.48 14.12
C TRP A 61 2.32 -11.17 13.99
N PHE A 62 0.99 -11.16 14.01
CA PHE A 62 0.20 -9.93 13.99
C PHE A 62 0.60 -9.00 15.12
N LEU A 63 0.62 -9.49 16.36
CA LEU A 63 0.98 -8.67 17.53
C LEU A 63 2.33 -7.97 17.39
N THR A 64 3.27 -8.63 16.72
CA THR A 64 4.65 -8.14 16.52
C THR A 64 4.76 -7.13 15.37
N HIS A 65 3.79 -7.11 14.45
CA HIS A 65 3.84 -6.37 13.19
C HIS A 65 2.71 -5.36 13.00
N GLN A 66 1.71 -5.36 13.88
CA GLN A 66 0.64 -4.39 13.92
C GLN A 66 0.37 -3.92 15.35
N TRP A 67 -0.14 -2.71 15.49
CA TRP A 67 -0.48 -2.13 16.79
C TRP A 67 -1.69 -1.23 16.65
N HIS A 68 -2.40 -0.98 17.76
CA HIS A 68 -3.64 -0.23 17.68
C HIS A 68 -3.45 1.28 17.75
N LEU A 69 -4.14 1.97 16.86
CA LEU A 69 -4.26 3.42 16.79
C LEU A 69 -5.52 3.78 16.00
N MET A 70 -5.91 5.04 15.96
CA MET A 70 -6.91 5.48 14.98
C MET A 70 -6.53 5.02 13.57
N SER A 71 -7.50 4.45 12.86
CA SER A 71 -7.29 3.85 11.56
C SER A 71 -6.76 4.86 10.53
N PRO A 72 -5.83 4.45 9.67
CA PRO A 72 -5.42 5.28 8.55
C PRO A 72 -6.60 5.49 7.59
N MET A 73 -6.68 6.69 7.04
CA MET A 73 -7.69 7.07 6.05
C MET A 73 -7.03 7.67 4.82
N GLU A 74 -7.66 7.49 3.66
CA GLU A 74 -7.13 7.90 2.36
C GLU A 74 -8.24 8.53 1.53
N TRP A 75 -7.89 9.28 0.47
CA TRP A 75 -8.94 9.85 -0.37
C TRP A 75 -9.50 8.85 -1.41
N CYS A 76 -10.25 7.87 -0.92
CA CYS A 76 -11.03 6.94 -1.74
C CYS A 76 -12.51 7.34 -1.89
N VAL A 77 -12.90 8.50 -1.34
CA VAL A 77 -14.25 9.07 -1.44
C VAL A 77 -14.16 10.48 -2.06
N PRO A 78 -14.66 10.68 -3.30
CA PRO A 78 -14.64 11.99 -3.94
C PRO A 78 -15.35 13.07 -3.10
N GLY A 79 -14.68 14.21 -2.93
CA GLY A 79 -15.21 15.36 -2.18
C GLY A 79 -15.20 15.21 -0.66
N ARG A 80 -14.58 14.16 -0.10
CA ARG A 80 -14.42 13.97 1.34
C ARG A 80 -12.94 14.00 1.72
N VAL A 81 -12.59 14.84 2.68
CA VAL A 81 -11.23 14.98 3.22
C VAL A 81 -11.01 13.90 4.29
N PRO A 82 -9.96 13.07 4.19
CA PRO A 82 -9.63 12.10 5.23
C PRO A 82 -9.27 12.78 6.56
N ASP A 83 -9.74 12.22 7.69
CA ASP A 83 -9.35 12.68 9.03
C ASP A 83 -9.45 11.53 10.04
N SER A 84 -8.31 11.00 10.49
CA SER A 84 -8.30 9.89 11.45
C SER A 84 -8.90 10.21 12.83
N ARG A 85 -9.23 11.48 13.13
CA ARG A 85 -9.98 11.86 14.35
C ARG A 85 -11.49 11.81 14.18
N ASP A 86 -12.03 11.58 12.98
CA ASP A 86 -13.45 11.34 12.76
C ASP A 86 -13.76 9.83 12.79
N PRO A 87 -14.02 9.22 13.96
CA PRO A 87 -14.32 7.79 14.05
C PRO A 87 -15.60 7.39 13.31
N GLY A 88 -16.43 8.35 12.89
CA GLY A 88 -17.63 8.11 12.10
C GLY A 88 -17.37 7.92 10.61
N ASP A 89 -16.18 8.30 10.11
CA ASP A 89 -15.83 8.17 8.70
C ASP A 89 -15.28 6.80 8.33
N TYR A 90 -16.13 5.78 8.35
CA TYR A 90 -15.73 4.44 7.92
C TYR A 90 -15.49 4.33 6.40
N GLU A 91 -15.93 5.32 5.60
CA GLU A 91 -15.86 5.23 4.13
C GLU A 91 -14.48 5.62 3.59
N THR A 92 -13.70 6.41 4.32
CA THR A 92 -12.31 6.76 3.96
C THR A 92 -11.26 5.86 4.61
N VAL A 93 -11.67 4.97 5.53
CA VAL A 93 -10.77 4.00 6.18
C VAL A 93 -10.15 3.05 5.16
N LEU A 94 -8.86 2.82 5.32
CA LEU A 94 -8.10 1.87 4.50
C LEU A 94 -8.32 0.42 4.95
N PHE A 95 -8.74 -0.44 4.01
CA PHE A 95 -8.93 -1.88 4.24
C PHE A 95 -7.99 -2.79 3.42
N ASP A 96 -7.04 -2.23 2.68
CA ASP A 96 -6.01 -3.01 1.98
C ASP A 96 -4.88 -3.40 2.95
N ALA A 97 -4.75 -4.69 3.21
CA ALA A 97 -3.76 -5.29 4.09
C ALA A 97 -2.31 -5.12 3.60
N ASN A 98 -2.07 -4.96 2.29
CA ASN A 98 -0.73 -4.68 1.78
C ASN A 98 -0.33 -3.23 2.09
N ARG A 99 -1.22 -2.26 1.86
CA ARG A 99 -0.96 -0.87 2.25
C ARG A 99 -0.81 -0.73 3.76
N ALA A 100 -1.65 -1.42 4.52
CA ALA A 100 -1.53 -1.51 5.97
C ALA A 100 -0.15 -1.99 6.39
N ARG A 101 0.28 -3.12 5.83
CA ARG A 101 1.57 -3.74 6.10
C ARG A 101 2.72 -2.80 5.79
N PHE A 102 2.78 -2.21 4.59
CA PHE A 102 3.92 -1.40 4.19
C PHE A 102 3.88 0.03 4.71
N SER A 103 2.76 0.74 4.68
CA SER A 103 2.74 2.17 5.05
C SER A 103 2.48 2.44 6.53
N PHE A 104 1.67 1.61 7.18
CA PHE A 104 1.02 1.99 8.44
C PHE A 104 1.50 1.13 9.61
N GLY A 105 1.25 -0.18 9.57
CA GLY A 105 1.46 -1.07 10.70
C GLY A 105 0.57 -0.75 11.90
N TYR A 106 -0.44 0.10 11.75
CA TYR A 106 -1.38 0.44 12.83
C TYR A 106 -2.80 0.63 12.33
N GLY A 107 -3.79 0.35 13.17
CA GLY A 107 -5.19 0.64 12.89
C GLY A 107 -6.10 0.35 14.08
N LEU A 108 -7.38 0.72 13.99
CA LEU A 108 -8.35 0.43 15.04
C LEU A 108 -8.85 -1.01 14.92
N CYS A 109 -9.50 -1.53 15.95
CA CYS A 109 -10.00 -2.90 16.03
C CYS A 109 -10.77 -3.38 14.79
N GLY A 110 -11.72 -2.59 14.29
CA GLY A 110 -12.48 -2.94 13.08
C GLY A 110 -11.63 -3.04 11.82
N THR A 111 -10.53 -2.29 11.77
CA THR A 111 -9.59 -2.19 10.65
C THR A 111 -8.52 -3.26 10.72
N VAL A 112 -7.84 -3.47 11.86
CA VAL A 112 -6.81 -4.51 11.97
C VAL A 112 -7.40 -5.90 11.78
N HIS A 113 -8.58 -6.17 12.35
CA HIS A 113 -9.22 -7.47 12.16
C HIS A 113 -9.76 -7.66 10.73
N ALA A 114 -9.98 -6.57 9.97
CA ALA A 114 -10.29 -6.66 8.55
C ALA A 114 -9.03 -7.00 7.75
N TRP A 115 -7.90 -6.36 8.05
CA TRP A 115 -6.61 -6.69 7.44
C TRP A 115 -6.16 -8.12 7.71
N ASN A 116 -6.50 -8.69 8.86
CA ASN A 116 -6.18 -10.07 9.19
C ASN A 116 -6.93 -11.09 8.33
N GLU A 117 -8.12 -10.76 7.79
CA GLU A 117 -8.96 -11.71 7.04
C GLU A 117 -8.20 -12.38 5.86
N PRO A 118 -7.51 -11.63 4.96
CA PRO A 118 -6.66 -12.22 3.93
C PRO A 118 -5.61 -13.20 4.45
N TYR A 119 -4.93 -12.89 5.57
CA TYR A 119 -3.89 -13.75 6.14
C TYR A 119 -4.47 -15.04 6.72
N TRP A 120 -5.61 -14.95 7.42
CA TRP A 120 -6.29 -16.15 7.94
C TRP A 120 -6.76 -17.07 6.80
N LYS A 121 -7.32 -16.50 5.73
CA LYS A 121 -7.71 -17.24 4.53
C LYS A 121 -6.50 -17.89 3.85
N ALA A 122 -5.39 -17.16 3.70
CA ALA A 122 -4.14 -17.71 3.17
C ALA A 122 -3.53 -18.80 4.06
N ALA A 123 -3.77 -18.74 5.38
CA ALA A 123 -3.42 -19.81 6.32
C ALA A 123 -4.38 -21.01 6.28
N GLY A 124 -5.43 -20.97 5.45
CA GLY A 124 -6.38 -22.07 5.25
C GLY A 124 -7.59 -22.04 6.20
N PHE A 125 -7.84 -20.92 6.89
CA PHE A 125 -8.97 -20.78 7.79
C PHE A 125 -10.11 -19.97 7.15
N PRO A 126 -11.36 -20.44 7.20
CA PRO A 126 -12.51 -19.55 7.09
C PRO A 126 -12.40 -18.49 8.19
N ALA A 127 -12.57 -17.22 7.81
CA ALA A 127 -12.35 -16.09 8.70
C ALA A 127 -13.46 -15.07 8.54
N ARG A 128 -13.80 -14.43 9.65
CA ARG A 128 -14.74 -13.32 9.72
C ARG A 128 -14.34 -12.35 10.82
N ARG A 129 -14.93 -11.16 10.78
CA ARG A 129 -14.96 -10.26 11.93
C ARG A 129 -16.22 -10.51 12.74
N ARG A 130 -16.13 -10.31 14.06
CA ARG A 130 -17.27 -10.36 14.98
C ARG A 130 -17.41 -9.04 15.70
N GLU A 131 -18.62 -8.50 15.69
CA GLU A 131 -18.98 -7.40 16.58
C GLU A 131 -18.70 -7.82 18.02
N PHE A 132 -18.17 -6.87 18.78
CA PHE A 132 -17.96 -6.96 20.22
C PHE A 132 -18.37 -5.60 20.82
N PRO A 133 -18.83 -5.52 22.08
CA PRO A 133 -19.17 -4.24 22.70
C PRO A 133 -18.06 -3.19 22.55
N ASN A 134 -18.31 -2.14 21.75
CA ASN A 134 -17.35 -1.08 21.42
C ASN A 134 -16.03 -1.59 20.79
N HIS A 135 -16.03 -2.78 20.18
CA HIS A 135 -14.83 -3.43 19.65
C HIS A 135 -15.17 -4.39 18.50
N VAL A 136 -14.14 -4.98 17.89
CA VAL A 136 -14.29 -6.03 16.87
C VAL A 136 -13.17 -7.03 17.04
N ASN A 137 -13.46 -8.32 16.88
CA ASN A 137 -12.48 -9.41 16.93
C ASN A 137 -12.43 -10.17 15.59
N SER A 138 -11.33 -10.86 15.33
CA SER A 138 -11.29 -11.91 14.30
C SER A 138 -11.92 -13.17 14.90
N GLU A 139 -12.64 -13.92 14.08
CA GLU A 139 -13.08 -15.27 14.40
C GLU A 139 -12.71 -16.19 13.24
N ILE A 140 -12.09 -17.31 13.54
CA ILE A 140 -11.63 -18.28 12.54
C ILE A 140 -12.16 -19.68 12.83
N PHE A 141 -12.39 -20.47 11.79
CA PHE A 141 -12.97 -21.80 11.92
C PHE A 141 -11.90 -22.90 11.80
N TYR A 142 -11.75 -23.72 12.82
CA TYR A 142 -10.97 -24.97 12.80
C TYR A 142 -11.54 -25.95 13.83
N GLY A 143 -11.18 -27.23 13.76
CA GLY A 143 -11.66 -28.21 14.75
C GLY A 143 -13.18 -28.31 14.88
N GLN A 144 -13.93 -27.99 13.82
CA GLN A 144 -15.40 -27.93 13.78
C GLN A 144 -16.05 -26.82 14.61
N SER A 145 -15.29 -25.82 15.06
CA SER A 145 -15.79 -24.67 15.82
C SER A 145 -15.18 -23.35 15.35
N TRP A 146 -15.86 -22.25 15.68
CA TRP A 146 -15.32 -20.91 15.54
C TRP A 146 -14.52 -20.54 16.79
N HIS A 147 -13.41 -19.83 16.62
CA HIS A 147 -12.47 -19.45 17.68
C HIS A 147 -12.15 -17.96 17.58
N ALA A 148 -12.20 -17.24 18.70
CA ALA A 148 -12.02 -15.79 18.73
C ALA A 148 -10.56 -15.40 18.96
N PHE A 149 -10.05 -14.49 18.12
CA PHE A 149 -8.69 -13.96 18.20
C PHE A 149 -8.76 -12.43 18.26
N ASP A 150 -8.37 -11.85 19.40
CA ASP A 150 -8.20 -10.41 19.55
C ASP A 150 -6.75 -10.01 19.30
N THR A 151 -6.46 -9.58 18.07
CA THR A 151 -5.12 -9.12 17.67
C THR A 151 -4.87 -7.63 17.96
N ASP A 152 -5.89 -6.92 18.42
CA ASP A 152 -5.85 -5.47 18.61
C ASP A 152 -5.57 -5.12 20.06
N MET A 153 -6.30 -5.76 20.97
CA MET A 153 -6.11 -5.73 22.41
C MET A 153 -5.29 -6.92 22.91
N ALA A 154 -4.90 -7.82 22.00
CA ALA A 154 -3.95 -8.89 22.23
C ALA A 154 -4.40 -9.86 23.36
N GLY A 155 -5.62 -10.38 23.27
CA GLY A 155 -6.15 -11.32 24.26
C GLY A 155 -6.89 -12.51 23.67
N LEU A 156 -6.68 -13.67 24.29
CA LEU A 156 -7.35 -14.92 24.00
C LEU A 156 -8.02 -15.46 25.26
N LEU A 157 -9.10 -16.20 25.08
CA LEU A 157 -9.72 -17.03 26.11
C LEU A 157 -9.51 -18.49 25.74
N PHE A 158 -9.40 -19.37 26.73
CA PHE A 158 -9.17 -20.79 26.50
C PHE A 158 -10.23 -21.62 27.21
N ARG A 159 -10.62 -22.72 26.56
CA ARG A 159 -11.39 -23.79 27.16
C ARG A 159 -10.50 -24.61 28.13
N PRO A 160 -11.08 -25.41 29.04
CA PRO A 160 -10.31 -26.26 29.95
C PRO A 160 -9.38 -27.28 29.25
N ASP A 161 -9.71 -27.67 28.01
CA ASP A 161 -8.89 -28.57 27.19
C ASP A 161 -7.71 -27.86 26.50
N GLY A 162 -7.56 -26.55 26.70
CA GLY A 162 -6.49 -25.73 26.15
C GLY A 162 -6.73 -25.23 24.73
N VAL A 163 -7.94 -25.41 24.19
CA VAL A 163 -8.33 -24.85 22.89
C VAL A 163 -8.78 -23.41 23.03
N VAL A 164 -8.45 -22.54 22.07
CA VAL A 164 -8.91 -21.14 22.08
C VAL A 164 -10.44 -21.12 22.05
N ALA A 165 -11.09 -20.35 22.90
CA ALA A 165 -12.54 -20.28 22.97
C ALA A 165 -13.11 -19.38 21.84
N GLY A 166 -14.26 -19.75 21.29
CA GLY A 166 -15.08 -18.89 20.44
C GLY A 166 -16.24 -18.25 21.20
N TYR A 167 -17.05 -17.46 20.48
CA TYR A 167 -18.24 -16.82 21.06
C TYR A 167 -19.22 -17.87 21.60
N SER A 168 -19.42 -18.97 20.87
CA SER A 168 -20.32 -20.06 21.29
C SER A 168 -19.86 -20.75 22.58
N ASP A 169 -18.55 -20.93 22.77
CA ASP A 169 -18.00 -21.50 24.00
C ASP A 169 -18.26 -20.56 25.18
N ILE A 170 -18.02 -19.25 25.00
CA ILE A 170 -18.17 -18.23 26.06
C ILE A 170 -19.65 -18.02 26.43
N ILE A 171 -20.56 -18.06 25.46
CA ILE A 171 -22.01 -18.04 25.72
C ILE A 171 -22.44 -19.31 26.48
N GLY A 172 -21.86 -20.46 26.16
CA GLY A 172 -22.16 -21.73 26.80
C GLY A 172 -21.60 -21.85 28.22
N ASP A 173 -20.42 -21.26 28.46
CA ASP A 173 -19.77 -21.21 29.77
C ASP A 173 -19.12 -19.83 30.02
N PRO A 174 -19.87 -18.89 30.62
CA PRO A 174 -19.35 -17.56 30.92
C PRO A 174 -18.16 -17.55 31.88
N LYS A 175 -17.88 -18.65 32.59
CA LYS A 175 -16.69 -18.75 33.47
C LYS A 175 -15.39 -18.75 32.69
N LEU A 176 -15.42 -19.03 31.39
CA LEU A 176 -14.23 -18.95 30.53
C LEU A 176 -13.61 -17.54 30.51
N ILE A 177 -14.37 -16.49 30.86
CA ILE A 177 -13.86 -15.11 30.97
C ILE A 177 -12.78 -14.99 32.06
N GLU A 178 -12.78 -15.92 33.02
CA GLU A 178 -11.79 -16.01 34.10
C GLU A 178 -10.61 -16.92 33.74
N SER A 179 -10.57 -17.50 32.53
CA SER A 179 -9.53 -18.44 32.09
C SER A 179 -8.17 -17.75 31.89
N VAL A 180 -7.21 -18.07 32.75
CA VAL A 180 -5.82 -17.60 32.67
C VAL A 180 -4.90 -18.68 32.07
N ARG A 181 -4.05 -18.35 31.08
CA ARG A 181 -3.03 -19.27 30.54
C ARG A 181 -1.67 -18.59 30.38
N SER A 182 -0.69 -18.98 31.19
CA SER A 182 0.69 -18.46 31.12
C SER A 182 1.35 -18.66 29.74
N GLY A 183 2.18 -17.71 29.32
CA GLY A 183 3.04 -17.80 28.13
C GLY A 183 2.43 -17.35 26.80
N ILE A 184 1.13 -17.07 26.75
CA ILE A 184 0.44 -16.48 25.58
C ILE A 184 -0.38 -15.29 26.07
N PRO A 185 -0.48 -14.20 25.28
CA PRO A 185 -1.45 -13.14 25.55
C PRO A 185 -2.87 -13.68 25.81
N HIS A 186 -3.42 -13.45 27.01
CA HIS A 186 -4.73 -13.94 27.43
C HIS A 186 -5.44 -12.92 28.32
N TYR A 187 -6.77 -13.01 28.40
CA TYR A 187 -7.56 -12.27 29.39
C TYR A 187 -7.65 -13.04 30.71
N PRO A 188 -7.75 -12.36 31.87
CA PRO A 188 -7.49 -10.94 32.11
C PRO A 188 -6.02 -10.52 31.91
N PHE A 189 -5.83 -9.25 31.58
CA PHE A 189 -4.50 -8.63 31.48
C PHE A 189 -4.08 -7.96 32.79
N ASP A 190 -2.77 -7.81 33.03
CA ASP A 190 -2.21 -6.90 34.06
C ASP A 190 -2.32 -5.41 33.65
N TRP A 191 -3.38 -5.05 32.93
CA TRP A 191 -3.69 -3.67 32.55
C TRP A 191 -5.03 -3.25 33.16
N PRO A 192 -5.04 -2.36 34.16
CA PRO A 192 -6.25 -2.07 34.93
C PRO A 192 -7.46 -1.57 34.11
N ALA A 193 -7.28 -0.64 33.16
CA ALA A 193 -8.41 0.02 32.49
C ALA A 193 -9.04 -0.82 31.36
N ASP A 194 -8.20 -1.47 30.53
CA ASP A 194 -8.68 -2.20 29.37
C ASP A 194 -9.07 -3.65 29.70
N SER A 195 -8.47 -4.25 30.74
CA SER A 195 -8.84 -5.60 31.18
C SER A 195 -10.29 -5.65 31.68
N GLU A 196 -10.72 -4.67 32.48
CA GLU A 196 -12.10 -4.60 32.96
C GLU A 196 -13.07 -4.38 31.78
N THR A 197 -12.74 -3.45 30.88
CA THR A 197 -13.53 -3.17 29.68
C THR A 197 -13.70 -4.41 28.80
N MET A 198 -12.64 -5.18 28.56
CA MET A 198 -12.71 -6.38 27.75
C MET A 198 -13.43 -7.54 28.46
N GLN A 199 -13.22 -7.71 29.77
CA GLN A 199 -14.00 -8.68 30.55
C GLN A 199 -15.50 -8.36 30.51
N ASP A 200 -15.88 -7.10 30.71
CA ASP A 200 -17.26 -6.65 30.64
C ASP A 200 -17.84 -6.80 29.24
N GLY A 201 -17.03 -6.59 28.21
CA GLY A 201 -17.38 -6.90 26.84
C GLY A 201 -17.69 -8.39 26.64
N TRP A 202 -16.86 -9.29 27.17
CA TRP A 202 -17.13 -10.73 27.12
C TRP A 202 -18.36 -11.14 27.94
N LYS A 203 -18.62 -10.50 29.09
CA LYS A 203 -19.86 -10.73 29.86
C LYS A 203 -21.09 -10.36 29.04
N GLN A 204 -21.06 -9.20 28.39
CA GLN A 204 -22.11 -8.80 27.45
C GLN A 204 -22.24 -9.80 26.30
N VAL A 205 -21.12 -10.33 25.78
CA VAL A 205 -21.14 -11.38 24.76
C VAL A 205 -21.93 -12.60 25.22
N ALA A 206 -21.67 -13.07 26.43
CA ALA A 206 -22.39 -14.18 27.04
C ALA A 206 -23.90 -13.89 27.22
N GLU A 207 -24.27 -12.65 27.51
CA GLU A 207 -25.66 -12.22 27.73
C GLU A 207 -26.48 -12.03 26.44
N ARG A 208 -25.95 -11.30 25.44
CA ARG A 208 -26.68 -10.88 24.22
C ARG A 208 -26.97 -12.03 23.25
N LYS A 209 -26.20 -13.13 23.31
CA LYS A 209 -26.29 -14.35 22.48
C LYS A 209 -26.15 -14.17 20.95
N THR A 210 -26.44 -13.00 20.39
CA THR A 210 -26.29 -12.68 18.96
C THR A 210 -25.38 -11.47 18.76
N TRP A 211 -24.46 -11.61 17.82
CA TRP A 211 -23.43 -10.63 17.47
C TRP A 211 -23.24 -10.65 15.97
N TYR A 212 -22.94 -9.49 15.37
CA TYR A 212 -22.82 -9.42 13.92
C TYR A 212 -21.61 -10.20 13.40
N ALA A 213 -21.83 -11.06 12.41
CA ALA A 213 -20.75 -11.65 11.62
C ALA A 213 -20.49 -10.78 10.38
N LEU A 214 -19.26 -10.29 10.24
CA LEU A 214 -18.90 -9.38 9.15
C LEU A 214 -17.84 -10.08 8.29
N TYR A 215 -18.19 -10.41 7.06
CA TYR A 215 -17.28 -11.08 6.12
C TYR A 215 -16.75 -10.11 5.08
N ASN A 216 -15.56 -10.43 4.54
CA ASN A 216 -14.92 -9.70 3.45
C ASN A 216 -14.71 -8.22 3.80
N GLY A 217 -14.29 -7.96 5.04
CA GLY A 217 -14.04 -6.62 5.54
C GLY A 217 -12.75 -6.00 5.00
N GLY A 218 -11.72 -6.83 4.84
CA GLY A 218 -10.42 -6.43 4.30
C GLY A 218 -9.99 -7.26 3.11
N TYR A 219 -8.97 -6.77 2.40
CA TYR A 219 -8.48 -7.34 1.15
C TYR A 219 -6.98 -7.10 1.00
N ALA A 220 -6.34 -7.65 -0.03
CA ALA A 220 -4.96 -7.36 -0.37
C ALA A 220 -4.83 -7.28 -1.89
N ALA A 221 -4.65 -6.09 -2.45
CA ALA A 221 -4.48 -5.92 -3.90
C ALA A 221 -3.28 -5.04 -4.27
N HIS A 222 -2.91 -4.09 -3.41
CA HIS A 222 -1.78 -3.21 -3.66
C HIS A 222 -0.46 -3.98 -3.76
N PRO A 223 0.27 -3.94 -4.89
CA PRO A 223 1.54 -4.65 -4.99
C PRO A 223 2.62 -4.01 -4.12
N ALA A 224 3.47 -4.87 -3.55
CA ALA A 224 4.61 -4.49 -2.72
C ALA A 224 5.89 -4.16 -3.53
N ILE A 225 5.73 -3.58 -4.71
CA ILE A 225 6.79 -3.50 -5.72
C ILE A 225 7.39 -2.10 -5.77
N VAL A 226 8.72 -2.00 -5.62
CA VAL A 226 9.49 -0.78 -5.83
C VAL A 226 10.37 -0.93 -7.06
N ARG A 227 10.26 -0.01 -8.02
CA ARG A 227 11.15 0.11 -9.17
C ARG A 227 12.00 1.37 -9.01
N LEU A 228 13.29 1.25 -9.27
CA LEU A 228 14.21 2.38 -9.36
C LEU A 228 14.74 2.53 -10.79
N ARG A 229 14.94 3.77 -11.20
CA ARG A 229 15.47 4.18 -12.51
C ARG A 229 16.88 4.74 -12.36
N ARG A 230 17.61 4.91 -13.46
CA ARG A 230 18.88 5.64 -13.44
C ARG A 230 18.71 7.02 -12.80
N GLY A 231 19.63 7.40 -11.93
CA GLY A 231 19.59 8.63 -11.15
C GLY A 231 18.62 8.62 -9.96
N GLU A 232 18.00 7.48 -9.65
CA GLU A 232 17.05 7.33 -8.55
C GLU A 232 17.68 6.66 -7.33
N GLU A 233 17.38 7.21 -6.17
CA GLU A 233 17.70 6.66 -4.86
C GLU A 233 16.42 6.40 -4.07
N PHE A 234 16.39 5.33 -3.29
CA PHE A 234 15.36 5.09 -2.29
C PHE A 234 16.02 4.84 -0.93
N THR A 235 15.85 5.79 -0.01
CA THR A 235 16.36 5.70 1.36
C THR A 235 15.23 5.44 2.34
N ARG A 236 15.45 4.53 3.27
CA ARG A 236 14.51 4.20 4.33
C ARG A 236 15.13 4.62 5.64
N TRP A 237 14.52 5.57 6.33
CA TRP A 237 15.01 6.15 7.57
C TRP A 237 14.29 5.51 8.75
N TYR A 238 15.05 4.86 9.64
CA TYR A 238 14.49 4.23 10.85
C TYR A 238 14.10 5.26 11.91
N ASN A 239 14.81 6.39 11.93
CA ASN A 239 14.52 7.49 12.84
C ASN A 239 13.47 8.43 12.23
N ARG A 240 12.28 8.50 12.81
CA ARG A 240 11.22 9.46 12.41
C ARG A 240 11.64 10.93 12.52
N ASP A 241 12.67 11.21 13.34
CA ASP A 241 13.21 12.55 13.55
C ASP A 241 14.39 12.86 12.59
N HIS A 242 14.65 12.00 11.59
CA HIS A 242 15.84 12.08 10.73
C HIS A 242 15.98 13.44 10.02
N PHE A 243 14.86 14.07 9.67
CA PHE A 243 14.85 15.24 8.84
C PHE A 243 15.02 16.58 9.57
N GLY A 244 15.48 16.58 10.83
CA GLY A 244 15.72 17.82 11.58
C GLY A 244 15.11 17.85 12.98
N GLY A 245 14.60 16.72 13.47
CA GLY A 245 14.08 16.61 14.83
C GLY A 245 12.55 16.52 14.89
N VAL A 246 12.03 16.79 16.08
CA VAL A 246 10.62 16.58 16.42
C VAL A 246 9.64 17.52 15.71
N SER A 247 10.12 18.67 15.24
CA SER A 247 9.33 19.73 14.57
C SER A 247 9.49 19.73 13.04
N GLN A 248 10.06 18.65 12.48
CA GLN A 248 10.23 18.45 11.04
C GLN A 248 9.85 17.01 10.68
N ARG A 249 8.77 16.53 11.29
CA ARG A 249 8.34 15.13 11.21
C ARG A 249 7.38 14.97 10.05
N ARG A 250 7.67 14.04 9.14
CA ARG A 250 6.81 13.77 7.97
C ARG A 250 5.94 12.56 8.24
N PHE A 251 4.62 12.71 8.26
CA PHE A 251 3.68 11.61 8.54
C PHE A 251 2.32 11.79 7.88
N TRP A 252 1.49 10.74 7.91
CA TRP A 252 0.13 10.76 7.37
C TRP A 252 -0.85 10.18 8.39
N GLN A 253 -1.22 11.00 9.39
CA GLN A 253 -2.21 10.68 10.43
C GLN A 253 -2.51 11.93 11.27
N ASN A 254 -3.68 12.06 11.89
CA ASN A 254 -4.07 13.22 12.70
C ASN A 254 -3.77 13.04 14.21
N GLN A 255 -2.49 13.05 14.60
CA GLN A 255 -1.96 12.98 15.97
C GLN A 255 -0.73 13.88 16.07
N PRO A 256 -0.63 14.71 17.13
CA PRO A 256 0.55 15.52 17.37
C PRO A 256 1.84 14.68 17.38
N GLY A 257 2.80 15.06 16.56
CA GLY A 257 4.08 14.37 16.40
C GLY A 257 4.02 13.04 15.62
N GLY A 258 2.87 12.74 15.01
CA GLY A 258 2.61 11.57 14.17
C GLY A 258 2.24 10.27 14.92
N PRO A 259 2.01 9.17 14.17
CA PRO A 259 1.59 7.90 14.72
C PRO A 259 2.53 7.41 15.81
N TYR A 260 2.01 7.23 17.01
CA TYR A 260 2.81 6.77 18.14
C TYR A 260 1.95 6.06 19.17
N ARG A 261 2.52 5.00 19.76
CA ARG A 261 1.95 4.29 20.89
C ARG A 261 3.04 3.85 21.85
N GLN A 262 2.79 3.91 23.15
CA GLN A 262 3.73 3.46 24.19
C GLN A 262 3.63 1.96 24.51
N TRP A 263 2.74 1.25 23.83
CA TRP A 263 2.35 -0.09 24.24
C TRP A 263 2.07 -0.99 23.03
N ALA A 264 3.13 -1.56 22.48
CA ALA A 264 3.09 -2.58 21.45
C ALA A 264 4.10 -3.71 21.75
N TYR A 265 3.97 -4.85 21.06
CA TYR A 265 4.95 -5.95 21.08
C TYR A 265 6.11 -5.72 20.11
N PHE A 266 6.12 -4.56 19.47
CA PHE A 266 7.17 -4.19 18.55
C PHE A 266 8.55 -4.13 19.22
N GLY A 267 9.58 -4.62 18.53
CA GLY A 267 10.95 -4.69 19.01
C GLY A 267 11.25 -5.85 19.96
N GLN A 268 10.34 -6.82 20.11
CA GLN A 268 10.45 -7.87 21.12
C GLN A 268 10.54 -9.27 20.53
N GLN A 269 11.06 -10.22 21.33
CA GLN A 269 11.30 -11.60 20.88
C GLN A 269 10.03 -12.48 20.83
N GLN A 270 9.17 -12.42 21.86
CA GLN A 270 7.91 -13.18 21.92
C GLN A 270 6.86 -12.39 22.70
N PRO A 271 5.62 -12.20 22.23
CA PRO A 271 4.62 -11.40 22.94
C PRO A 271 4.18 -12.07 24.26
N PHE A 272 4.33 -11.39 25.39
CA PHE A 272 3.78 -11.80 26.69
C PHE A 272 3.36 -10.60 27.52
N HIS A 273 2.32 -10.76 28.33
CA HIS A 273 1.60 -9.63 28.92
C HIS A 273 1.61 -9.56 30.44
N SER A 274 2.17 -10.56 31.12
CA SER A 274 2.13 -10.64 32.58
C SER A 274 3.38 -10.05 33.22
N GLY A 275 3.19 -9.43 34.38
CA GLY A 275 4.25 -8.96 35.26
C GLY A 275 4.94 -7.65 34.85
N PRO A 276 5.88 -7.15 35.69
CA PRO A 276 6.60 -5.89 35.47
C PRO A 276 7.48 -5.87 34.22
N GLU A 277 7.88 -7.05 33.75
CA GLU A 277 8.74 -7.27 32.59
C GLU A 277 7.95 -7.52 31.30
N SER A 278 6.61 -7.33 31.34
CA SER A 278 5.72 -7.45 30.17
C SER A 278 6.22 -6.63 28.99
N ASN A 279 6.36 -7.29 27.85
CA ASN A 279 6.93 -6.69 26.67
C ASN A 279 5.90 -5.99 25.77
N ALA A 280 4.65 -5.92 26.22
CA ALA A 280 3.61 -5.07 25.66
C ALA A 280 3.91 -3.57 25.80
N ARG A 281 4.92 -3.16 26.58
CA ARG A 281 5.19 -1.77 26.96
C ARG A 281 6.23 -1.07 26.08
N ASN A 282 6.43 -1.55 24.85
CA ASN A 282 7.41 -0.93 23.97
C ASN A 282 6.81 0.24 23.20
N PRO A 283 7.52 1.39 23.15
CA PRO A 283 7.13 2.46 22.28
C PRO A 283 7.32 2.04 20.82
N VAL A 284 6.31 2.31 20.00
CA VAL A 284 6.32 2.09 18.56
C VAL A 284 5.85 3.35 17.84
N SER A 285 6.38 3.55 16.64
CA SER A 285 6.08 4.67 15.76
C SER A 285 6.18 4.21 14.30
N TYR A 286 5.98 5.15 13.38
CA TYR A 286 6.33 5.03 11.98
C TYR A 286 7.83 5.31 11.70
N CYS A 287 8.23 4.97 10.47
CA CYS A 287 9.47 5.35 9.82
C CYS A 287 9.17 6.12 8.53
N ASN A 288 10.21 6.59 7.83
CA ASN A 288 10.05 7.30 6.56
C ASN A 288 10.80 6.61 5.42
N GLY A 289 10.26 6.76 4.21
CA GLY A 289 10.94 6.47 2.96
C GLY A 289 11.13 7.76 2.17
N GLU A 290 12.25 7.90 1.48
CA GLU A 290 12.58 9.06 0.64
C GLU A 290 13.05 8.56 -0.73
N PHE A 291 12.31 8.93 -1.76
CA PHE A 291 12.70 8.71 -3.15
C PHE A 291 13.29 9.99 -3.71
N LEU A 292 14.53 9.92 -4.17
CA LEU A 292 15.24 11.03 -4.79
C LEU A 292 15.56 10.66 -6.23
N TYR A 293 14.89 11.28 -7.19
CA TYR A 293 15.09 11.03 -8.61
C TYR A 293 15.71 12.24 -9.28
N ARG A 294 16.99 12.13 -9.64
CA ARG A 294 17.71 13.12 -10.46
C ARG A 294 17.62 12.70 -11.91
N VAL A 295 16.83 13.42 -12.68
CA VAL A 295 16.55 13.04 -14.07
C VAL A 295 17.79 13.30 -14.94
N PRO A 296 18.27 12.31 -15.72
CA PRO A 296 19.42 12.49 -16.61
C PRO A 296 19.04 13.26 -17.89
N VAL A 297 18.63 14.54 -17.75
CA VAL A 297 18.10 15.40 -18.82
C VAL A 297 19.09 15.74 -19.95
N ARG A 298 20.40 15.54 -19.72
CA ARG A 298 21.47 15.79 -20.72
C ARG A 298 21.60 14.71 -21.78
N SER A 299 20.81 13.64 -21.67
CA SER A 299 20.77 12.53 -22.62
C SER A 299 19.34 12.02 -22.76
N ASP A 300 19.07 11.20 -23.78
CA ASP A 300 17.76 10.55 -23.92
C ASP A 300 17.44 9.52 -22.80
N ALA A 301 18.33 9.34 -21.81
CA ALA A 301 18.04 8.51 -20.64
C ALA A 301 16.88 9.05 -19.79
N PHE A 302 16.49 10.33 -19.90
CA PHE A 302 15.29 10.86 -19.22
C PHE A 302 14.03 10.05 -19.54
N ARG A 303 13.98 9.43 -20.73
CA ARG A 303 12.86 8.62 -21.21
C ARG A 303 12.59 7.40 -20.33
N GLU A 304 13.58 6.92 -19.58
CA GLU A 304 13.44 5.79 -18.64
C GLU A 304 12.43 6.07 -17.52
N GLY A 305 12.33 7.34 -17.11
CA GLY A 305 11.39 7.81 -16.11
C GLY A 305 10.11 8.42 -16.66
N ALA A 306 10.03 8.64 -17.97
CA ALA A 306 8.85 9.16 -18.63
C ALA A 306 7.85 8.03 -18.94
N ILE A 307 6.56 8.31 -18.72
CA ILE A 307 5.45 7.41 -19.11
C ILE A 307 4.75 7.88 -20.39
N ARG A 308 4.91 9.16 -20.75
CA ARG A 308 4.42 9.77 -21.99
C ARG A 308 5.38 10.89 -22.39
N GLN A 309 5.57 11.06 -23.69
CA GLN A 309 6.36 12.15 -24.24
C GLN A 309 5.99 12.37 -25.70
N THR A 310 6.28 13.56 -26.23
CA THR A 310 6.27 13.80 -27.67
C THR A 310 7.57 13.28 -28.31
N ASP A 311 7.50 12.97 -29.60
CA ASP A 311 8.65 12.42 -30.34
C ASP A 311 9.81 13.43 -30.46
N ASN A 312 9.50 14.74 -30.45
CA ASN A 312 10.48 15.82 -30.54
C ASN A 312 11.13 16.22 -29.20
N ALA A 313 10.73 15.66 -28.05
CA ALA A 313 11.44 15.89 -26.79
C ALA A 313 12.79 15.15 -26.80
N ALA A 314 13.91 15.83 -26.55
CA ALA A 314 15.26 15.24 -26.63
C ALA A 314 16.22 15.77 -25.57
N GLY A 315 17.21 14.96 -25.19
CA GLY A 315 18.30 15.34 -24.30
C GLY A 315 19.57 15.73 -25.06
N ARG A 316 20.32 16.73 -24.58
CA ARG A 316 21.64 17.13 -25.10
C ARG A 316 22.53 17.71 -24.00
N GLU A 317 23.84 17.78 -24.24
CA GLU A 317 24.80 18.34 -23.28
C GLU A 317 24.73 19.86 -23.13
N SER A 318 24.31 20.59 -24.17
CA SER A 318 24.19 22.06 -24.17
C SER A 318 22.85 22.54 -23.62
N SER A 319 22.81 23.73 -23.03
CA SER A 319 21.58 24.34 -22.51
C SER A 319 20.58 24.75 -23.61
N PRO A 320 19.26 24.60 -23.40
CA PRO A 320 18.66 23.69 -22.42
C PRO A 320 19.00 22.23 -22.72
N ALA A 321 19.29 21.45 -21.68
CA ALA A 321 19.62 20.04 -21.79
C ALA A 321 18.44 19.19 -22.29
N LEU A 322 17.29 19.25 -21.62
CA LEU A 322 16.02 18.72 -22.13
C LEU A 322 15.34 19.81 -22.96
N HIS A 323 15.10 19.55 -24.24
CA HIS A 323 14.65 20.55 -25.20
C HIS A 323 13.76 19.96 -26.29
N SER A 324 13.16 20.84 -27.11
CA SER A 324 12.47 20.45 -28.33
C SER A 324 13.46 20.37 -29.50
N ALA A 325 13.59 19.20 -30.12
CA ALA A 325 14.53 18.95 -31.22
C ALA A 325 14.19 19.72 -32.51
N ASP A 326 12.93 20.12 -32.68
CA ASP A 326 12.41 20.84 -33.85
C ASP A 326 11.85 22.24 -33.52
N GLY A 327 11.99 22.67 -32.26
CA GLY A 327 11.45 23.93 -31.75
C GLY A 327 9.93 23.96 -31.60
N GLN A 328 9.20 22.91 -32.03
CA GLN A 328 7.76 22.84 -31.79
C GLN A 328 7.46 22.48 -30.33
N GLN A 329 6.20 22.60 -29.92
CA GLN A 329 5.79 22.19 -28.59
C GLN A 329 6.17 20.73 -28.33
N ALA A 330 6.90 20.50 -27.26
CA ALA A 330 7.27 19.20 -26.75
C ALA A 330 6.72 19.01 -25.33
N SER A 331 6.44 17.76 -24.95
CA SER A 331 6.04 17.45 -23.58
C SER A 331 6.66 16.16 -23.08
N VAL A 332 6.89 16.08 -21.77
CA VAL A 332 7.37 14.88 -21.08
C VAL A 332 6.59 14.72 -19.79
N THR A 333 6.08 13.52 -19.52
CA THR A 333 5.38 13.16 -18.28
C THR A 333 6.16 12.13 -17.50
N PHE A 334 6.65 12.52 -16.34
CA PHE A 334 7.27 11.63 -15.36
C PHE A 334 6.22 11.05 -14.43
N HIS A 335 6.51 9.89 -13.82
CA HIS A 335 5.66 9.30 -12.80
C HIS A 335 6.45 8.76 -11.61
N HIS A 336 5.77 8.61 -10.49
CA HIS A 336 6.21 7.83 -9.34
C HIS A 336 5.04 6.96 -8.88
N PHE A 337 5.35 5.74 -8.45
CA PHE A 337 4.43 4.86 -7.74
C PHE A 337 5.23 3.99 -6.78
N SER A 338 4.74 3.84 -5.55
CA SER A 338 5.38 2.97 -4.53
C SER A 338 4.32 2.35 -3.61
N PRO A 339 4.66 1.32 -2.80
CA PRO A 339 3.75 0.75 -1.80
C PRO A 339 3.57 1.63 -0.56
N TYR A 340 4.20 2.82 -0.53
CA TYR A 340 4.24 3.69 0.63
C TYR A 340 3.40 4.94 0.41
N VAL A 341 2.62 5.31 1.42
CA VAL A 341 1.80 6.52 1.37
C VAL A 341 2.69 7.76 1.42
N ILE A 342 2.45 8.71 0.52
CA ILE A 342 3.12 10.00 0.50
C ILE A 342 2.67 10.80 1.71
N CYS A 343 3.64 11.31 2.47
CA CYS A 343 3.41 12.07 3.70
C CYS A 343 4.17 13.40 3.66
N GLY A 344 3.75 14.38 4.45
CA GLY A 344 4.41 15.68 4.55
C GLY A 344 4.67 16.11 5.98
N ASP A 345 5.44 17.16 6.14
CA ASP A 345 5.71 17.89 7.38
C ASP A 345 4.53 18.85 7.64
N PRO A 346 3.64 18.56 8.60
CA PRO A 346 2.47 19.40 8.87
C PRO A 346 2.88 20.73 9.51
N GLU A 347 2.32 21.84 9.04
CA GLU A 347 2.65 23.17 9.58
C GLU A 347 2.31 23.33 11.07
N ASP A 348 1.37 22.52 11.58
CA ASP A 348 0.91 22.50 12.97
C ASP A 348 1.52 21.36 13.81
N ASP A 349 2.50 20.63 13.27
CA ASP A 349 3.10 19.44 13.87
C ASP A 349 2.07 18.32 14.23
N ALA A 350 0.85 18.35 13.66
CA ALA A 350 -0.23 17.48 14.12
C ALA A 350 -1.11 16.86 13.04
N ASN A 351 -1.50 17.61 12.01
CA ASN A 351 -2.55 17.18 11.09
C ASN A 351 -2.22 17.45 9.62
N PRO A 352 -1.42 16.58 8.99
CA PRO A 352 -1.15 16.66 7.56
C PRO A 352 -2.34 16.17 6.71
N MET A 353 -3.36 15.52 7.31
CA MET A 353 -4.45 14.91 6.54
C MET A 353 -5.41 15.95 5.97
N SER A 354 -5.86 16.86 6.83
CA SER A 354 -6.78 17.94 6.46
C SER A 354 -6.18 19.34 6.63
N GLY A 355 -5.05 19.47 7.35
CA GLY A 355 -4.26 20.71 7.45
C GLY A 355 -3.12 20.75 6.43
N PRO A 356 -2.49 21.92 6.21
CA PRO A 356 -1.40 22.08 5.26
C PRO A 356 -0.14 21.30 5.68
N ALA A 357 0.60 20.81 4.70
CA ALA A 357 1.86 20.12 4.88
C ALA A 357 2.85 20.41 3.73
N THR A 358 4.13 20.23 4.01
CA THR A 358 5.24 20.47 3.06
C THR A 358 6.14 19.25 2.93
N ASP A 359 7.11 19.28 2.02
CA ASP A 359 8.20 18.30 1.87
C ASP A 359 7.78 16.83 1.62
N GLY A 360 6.54 16.60 1.18
CA GLY A 360 6.05 15.30 0.69
C GLY A 360 6.32 15.06 -0.79
N LEU A 361 6.19 16.09 -1.64
CA LEU A 361 6.70 16.09 -3.01
C LEU A 361 7.34 17.43 -3.34
N VAL A 362 8.66 17.45 -3.47
CA VAL A 362 9.41 18.64 -3.88
C VAL A 362 10.00 18.41 -5.25
N VAL A 363 9.73 19.32 -6.18
CA VAL A 363 10.34 19.33 -7.51
C VAL A 363 11.26 20.54 -7.61
N SER A 364 12.49 20.31 -8.06
CA SER A 364 13.48 21.38 -8.22
C SER A 364 14.29 21.17 -9.48
N GLY A 365 14.91 22.24 -9.96
CA GLY A 365 15.68 22.17 -11.20
C GLY A 365 16.09 23.54 -11.69
N THR A 366 16.53 23.58 -12.94
CA THR A 366 16.90 24.81 -13.65
C THR A 366 16.15 24.86 -14.97
N ALA A 367 15.25 25.83 -15.12
CA ALA A 367 14.48 26.07 -16.34
C ALA A 367 15.16 27.13 -17.22
N VAL A 368 15.01 27.00 -18.53
CA VAL A 368 15.49 27.95 -19.54
C VAL A 368 14.28 28.35 -20.38
N GLY A 369 14.01 29.65 -20.48
CA GLY A 369 12.82 30.16 -21.19
C GLY A 369 11.49 29.76 -20.54
N ASP A 370 10.46 29.62 -21.37
CA ASP A 370 9.08 29.34 -20.96
C ASP A 370 8.82 27.83 -20.86
N VAL A 371 8.71 27.35 -19.62
CA VAL A 371 8.34 25.96 -19.31
C VAL A 371 7.10 25.96 -18.43
N SER A 372 6.05 25.25 -18.86
CA SER A 372 4.88 25.00 -18.02
C SER A 372 4.97 23.64 -17.37
N ALA A 373 4.44 23.54 -16.15
CA ALA A 373 4.37 22.31 -15.39
C ALA A 373 2.95 22.08 -14.85
N GLU A 374 2.63 20.81 -14.63
CA GLU A 374 1.38 20.39 -14.01
C GLU A 374 1.54 19.02 -13.34
N VAL A 375 0.76 18.80 -12.28
CA VAL A 375 0.80 17.59 -11.46
C VAL A 375 -0.56 16.90 -11.46
N SER A 376 -0.54 15.57 -11.45
CA SER A 376 -1.72 14.73 -11.29
C SER A 376 -1.52 13.75 -10.14
N ALA A 377 -2.54 13.61 -9.31
CA ALA A 377 -2.59 12.69 -8.18
C ALA A 377 -3.54 11.49 -8.41
N ASN A 378 -4.11 11.39 -9.61
CA ASN A 378 -5.09 10.38 -10.01
C ASN A 378 -4.73 9.79 -11.39
N GLU A 379 -3.46 9.43 -11.57
CA GLU A 379 -2.95 8.75 -12.76
C GLU A 379 -3.19 9.48 -14.10
N GLY A 380 -3.21 10.82 -14.07
CA GLY A 380 -3.34 11.67 -15.24
C GLY A 380 -4.79 11.90 -15.69
N LEU A 381 -5.78 11.52 -14.88
CA LEU A 381 -7.20 11.76 -15.13
C LEU A 381 -7.55 13.25 -15.01
N SER A 382 -6.97 13.94 -14.04
CA SER A 382 -7.01 15.39 -13.92
C SER A 382 -5.63 15.96 -13.64
N TRP A 383 -5.43 17.23 -13.98
CA TRP A 383 -4.16 17.92 -13.87
C TRP A 383 -4.31 19.29 -13.22
N ILE A 384 -3.36 19.64 -12.37
CA ILE A 384 -3.30 20.90 -11.64
C ILE A 384 -2.04 21.64 -12.09
N PRO A 385 -2.14 22.91 -12.56
CA PRO A 385 -0.97 23.70 -12.90
C PRO A 385 0.01 23.81 -11.72
N ALA A 386 1.30 23.70 -12.02
CA ALA A 386 2.39 23.90 -11.08
C ALA A 386 3.24 25.08 -11.57
N GLU A 387 3.24 26.18 -10.81
CA GLU A 387 3.94 27.40 -11.20
C GLU A 387 5.45 27.23 -11.03
N LEU A 388 6.17 27.13 -12.15
CA LEU A 388 7.62 27.26 -12.14
C LEU A 388 7.98 28.75 -12.06
N ALA A 389 8.99 29.08 -11.26
CA ALA A 389 9.56 30.42 -11.31
C ALA A 389 10.04 30.69 -12.74
N SER A 390 9.51 31.73 -13.38
CA SER A 390 9.92 32.07 -14.74
C SER A 390 11.38 32.52 -14.75
N ALA A 391 12.15 32.02 -15.72
CA ALA A 391 13.27 32.78 -16.21
C ALA A 391 12.70 34.13 -16.65
N GLY A 392 13.27 35.26 -16.20
CA GLY A 392 12.90 36.56 -16.77
C GLY A 392 13.04 36.52 -18.31
N ASN A 393 12.55 37.55 -19.00
CA ASN A 393 12.49 37.61 -20.48
C ASN A 393 13.81 37.36 -21.27
N ASP A 394 14.93 37.12 -20.60
CA ASP A 394 16.29 37.08 -21.17
C ASP A 394 16.83 35.65 -21.40
N ASP A 395 15.99 34.63 -21.64
CA ASP A 395 16.39 33.23 -21.91
C ASP A 395 17.43 32.65 -20.92
N SER A 396 17.56 33.26 -19.75
CA SER A 396 18.63 32.95 -18.80
C SER A 396 18.19 31.81 -17.88
N PRO A 397 19.04 30.80 -17.62
CA PRO A 397 18.69 29.71 -16.73
C PRO A 397 18.23 30.21 -15.35
N ALA A 398 17.07 29.75 -14.88
CA ALA A 398 16.49 30.11 -13.61
C ALA A 398 16.23 28.85 -12.77
N ALA A 399 16.81 28.83 -11.57
CA ALA A 399 16.56 27.77 -10.61
C ALA A 399 15.12 27.88 -10.06
N PHE A 400 14.46 26.73 -9.91
CA PHE A 400 13.14 26.64 -9.29
C PHE A 400 13.11 25.58 -8.20
N ARG A 401 12.23 25.78 -7.22
CA ARG A 401 11.82 24.78 -6.23
C ARG A 401 10.33 24.97 -6.00
N ILE A 402 9.55 23.94 -6.28
CA ILE A 402 8.12 23.90 -6.02
C ILE A 402 7.82 22.77 -5.05
N ASP A 403 6.93 23.05 -4.10
CA ASP A 403 6.41 22.06 -3.17
C ASP A 403 4.98 21.72 -3.60
N LEU A 404 4.74 20.46 -3.94
CA LEU A 404 3.48 19.94 -4.45
C LEU A 404 2.80 19.00 -3.45
N THR A 405 3.23 19.03 -2.19
CA THR A 405 2.76 18.12 -1.13
C THR A 405 1.24 18.11 -0.99
N GLU A 406 0.61 19.29 -1.00
CA GLU A 406 -0.85 19.42 -0.87
C GLU A 406 -1.63 18.71 -1.99
N HIS A 407 -1.01 18.50 -3.15
CA HIS A 407 -1.66 17.83 -4.26
C HIS A 407 -1.59 16.31 -4.16
N VAL A 408 -0.60 15.75 -3.46
CA VAL A 408 -0.26 14.33 -3.53
C VAL A 408 -0.20 13.59 -2.18
N LYS A 409 -0.25 14.29 -1.04
CA LYS A 409 -0.25 13.64 0.28
C LYS A 409 -1.45 12.70 0.46
N GLY A 410 -1.22 11.57 1.13
CA GLY A 410 -2.22 10.51 1.27
C GLY A 410 -2.43 9.66 0.00
N ARG A 411 -1.53 9.76 -0.98
CA ARG A 411 -1.50 8.95 -2.21
C ARG A 411 -0.28 8.06 -2.28
N TYR A 412 -0.21 7.21 -3.30
CA TYR A 412 0.88 6.25 -3.53
C TYR A 412 1.73 6.58 -4.75
N GLY A 413 1.33 7.61 -5.51
CA GLY A 413 1.95 7.97 -6.75
C GLY A 413 1.51 9.35 -7.22
N TRP A 414 2.22 9.84 -8.23
CA TRP A 414 1.97 11.11 -8.89
C TRP A 414 2.45 11.04 -10.34
N GLN A 415 1.89 11.89 -11.19
CA GLN A 415 2.43 12.20 -12.51
C GLN A 415 2.76 13.69 -12.60
N PHE A 416 3.86 14.03 -13.25
CA PHE A 416 4.31 15.40 -13.42
C PHE A 416 4.63 15.64 -14.90
N ARG A 417 3.92 16.56 -15.53
CA ARG A 417 4.07 16.88 -16.95
C ARG A 417 4.72 18.24 -17.11
N LEU A 418 5.70 18.28 -18.01
CA LEU A 418 6.38 19.48 -18.46
C LEU A 418 6.05 19.71 -19.93
N THR A 419 5.82 20.97 -20.30
CA THR A 419 5.62 21.39 -21.69
C THR A 419 6.52 22.59 -21.99
N PHE A 420 7.22 22.55 -23.12
CA PHE A 420 8.16 23.58 -23.55
C PHE A 420 8.21 23.64 -25.09
N ALA A 421 8.73 24.74 -25.65
CA ALA A 421 8.86 24.95 -27.09
C ALA A 421 10.07 25.86 -27.40
N ASP A 422 10.36 26.05 -28.68
CA ASP A 422 11.42 26.95 -29.17
C ASP A 422 12.78 26.69 -28.50
N SER A 423 13.39 27.71 -27.89
CA SER A 423 14.64 27.66 -27.12
C SER A 423 14.45 27.26 -25.65
N SER A 424 13.23 26.94 -25.23
CA SER A 424 12.89 26.65 -23.84
C SER A 424 13.12 25.19 -23.47
N GLY A 425 13.35 24.93 -22.18
CA GLY A 425 13.59 23.58 -21.68
C GLY A 425 14.16 23.55 -20.27
N LEU A 426 14.83 22.46 -19.90
CA LEU A 426 15.43 22.28 -18.57
C LEU A 426 16.90 21.91 -18.65
N ASP A 427 17.71 22.44 -17.76
CA ASP A 427 19.11 22.02 -17.56
C ASP A 427 19.25 20.99 -16.43
N GLU A 428 18.34 21.02 -15.46
CA GLU A 428 18.32 20.13 -14.31
C GLU A 428 16.88 19.86 -13.88
N LEU A 429 16.62 18.65 -13.38
CA LEU A 429 15.32 18.27 -12.81
C LEU A 429 15.52 17.19 -11.74
N THR A 430 14.96 17.44 -10.56
CA THR A 430 15.01 16.56 -9.40
C THR A 430 13.63 16.45 -8.76
N PHE A 431 13.23 15.23 -8.41
CA PHE A 431 12.05 14.94 -7.60
C PHE A 431 12.47 14.35 -6.26
N VAL A 432 11.90 14.86 -5.16
CA VAL A 432 11.99 14.25 -3.83
C VAL A 432 10.58 13.88 -3.40
N THR A 433 10.33 12.60 -3.17
CA THR A 433 9.05 12.10 -2.63
C THR A 433 9.27 11.48 -1.27
N THR A 434 8.63 12.04 -0.24
CA THR A 434 8.68 11.50 1.13
C THR A 434 7.44 10.67 1.42
N THR A 435 7.65 9.52 2.05
CA THR A 435 6.61 8.53 2.34
C THR A 435 6.66 8.09 3.79
N GLN A 436 5.51 7.69 4.34
CA GLN A 436 5.41 7.05 5.64
C GLN A 436 5.53 5.54 5.46
N VAL A 437 6.23 4.91 6.39
CA VAL A 437 6.50 3.48 6.31
C VAL A 437 6.33 2.79 7.67
N SER A 438 5.81 1.56 7.62
CA SER A 438 5.68 0.67 8.76
C SER A 438 7.05 0.20 9.23
N GLN A 439 7.35 0.49 10.49
CA GLN A 439 8.61 0.11 11.13
C GLN A 439 8.79 -1.41 11.21
N ALA A 440 7.69 -2.18 11.20
CA ALA A 440 7.72 -3.63 11.37
C ALA A 440 8.01 -4.42 10.10
N MET A 441 7.94 -3.78 8.93
CA MET A 441 8.22 -4.48 7.67
C MET A 441 9.66 -4.38 7.23
N TYR A 442 10.49 -3.62 7.94
CA TYR A 442 11.81 -3.24 7.46
C TYR A 442 12.97 -4.09 7.94
N PRO A 443 14.01 -4.26 7.09
CA PRO A 443 15.12 -5.18 7.29
C PRO A 443 16.05 -4.69 8.40
N ARG A 444 15.96 -5.30 9.58
CA ARG A 444 16.84 -4.94 10.70
C ARG A 444 18.13 -5.73 10.71
N LEU A 445 19.18 -5.09 11.17
CA LEU A 445 20.42 -5.76 11.53
C LEU A 445 20.29 -6.45 12.90
N THR A 446 21.01 -7.54 13.05
CA THR A 446 21.17 -8.32 14.29
C THR A 446 22.52 -8.00 14.93
N PRO A 447 22.65 -8.11 16.26
CA PRO A 447 23.95 -8.08 16.92
C PRO A 447 24.87 -9.23 16.45
N ASN A 448 26.17 -8.98 16.43
CA ASN A 448 27.23 -9.96 16.11
C ASN A 448 27.17 -10.53 14.68
N GLY A 449 26.66 -9.74 13.75
CA GLY A 449 26.61 -10.04 12.33
C GLY A 449 25.22 -10.41 11.83
N THR A 450 24.97 -10.07 10.58
CA THR A 450 23.68 -10.26 9.89
C THR A 450 23.92 -10.77 8.48
N GLU A 451 23.21 -11.83 8.09
CA GLU A 451 23.18 -12.25 6.69
C GLU A 451 22.16 -11.40 5.93
N ILE A 452 22.57 -10.90 4.77
CA ILE A 452 21.75 -10.07 3.90
C ILE A 452 21.54 -10.79 2.57
N THR A 453 20.30 -10.78 2.10
CA THR A 453 19.93 -11.19 0.74
C THR A 453 19.20 -10.03 0.06
N VAL A 454 19.77 -9.51 -1.01
CA VAL A 454 19.14 -8.52 -1.89
C VAL A 454 18.61 -9.26 -3.11
N ARG A 455 17.39 -8.97 -3.54
CA ARG A 455 16.82 -9.49 -4.79
C ARG A 455 16.30 -8.35 -5.65
N SER A 456 16.34 -8.59 -6.95
CA SER A 456 15.62 -7.80 -7.95
C SER A 456 14.83 -8.76 -8.84
N LYS A 457 13.65 -8.33 -9.25
CA LYS A 457 12.86 -9.01 -10.28
C LYS A 457 12.47 -7.99 -11.35
N PRO A 458 12.34 -8.38 -12.62
CA PRO A 458 11.98 -7.46 -13.70
C PRO A 458 10.49 -7.07 -13.66
N ARG A 459 10.04 -6.47 -12.55
CA ARG A 459 8.66 -6.09 -12.31
C ARG A 459 8.52 -4.61 -11.99
N ALA A 460 7.43 -4.02 -12.46
CA ALA A 460 6.96 -2.70 -12.08
C ALA A 460 5.43 -2.71 -12.00
N VAL A 461 4.86 -1.60 -11.54
CA VAL A 461 3.41 -1.45 -11.41
C VAL A 461 2.91 -0.37 -12.36
N THR A 462 1.74 -0.63 -12.94
CA THR A 462 0.85 0.40 -13.47
C THR A 462 -0.43 0.36 -12.68
N ALA A 463 -0.70 1.42 -11.92
CA ALA A 463 -1.94 1.56 -11.17
C ALA A 463 -3.05 2.12 -12.07
N VAL A 464 -4.26 1.60 -11.88
CA VAL A 464 -5.50 2.19 -12.40
C VAL A 464 -6.44 2.32 -11.21
N LEU A 465 -6.58 3.56 -10.75
CA LEU A 465 -7.42 3.95 -9.63
C LEU A 465 -8.55 4.84 -10.18
N PRO A 466 -9.70 4.27 -10.55
CA PRO A 466 -10.82 5.04 -11.08
C PRO A 466 -11.21 6.21 -10.19
N ASP A 467 -11.27 7.41 -10.77
CA ASP A 467 -11.88 8.56 -10.10
C ASP A 467 -13.39 8.55 -10.37
N PHE A 468 -14.12 7.88 -9.47
CA PHE A 468 -15.58 7.82 -9.55
C PHE A 468 -16.27 9.16 -9.25
N GLY A 469 -15.53 10.23 -8.96
CA GLY A 469 -16.08 11.59 -8.89
C GLY A 469 -16.28 12.24 -10.26
N LEU A 470 -15.66 11.69 -11.31
CA LEU A 470 -15.75 12.23 -12.66
C LEU A 470 -17.16 12.09 -13.26
N PRO A 471 -17.58 13.04 -14.13
CA PRO A 471 -18.84 12.91 -14.86
C PRO A 471 -18.83 11.72 -15.81
N GLU A 472 -20.02 11.20 -16.16
CA GLU A 472 -20.15 10.02 -17.04
C GLU A 472 -19.45 10.20 -18.39
N SER A 473 -19.39 11.43 -18.92
CA SER A 473 -18.69 11.73 -20.17
C SER A 473 -17.18 11.48 -20.14
N GLN A 474 -16.59 11.30 -18.95
CA GLN A 474 -15.14 11.11 -18.76
C GLN A 474 -14.76 9.69 -18.29
N VAL A 475 -15.72 8.82 -17.99
CA VAL A 475 -15.42 7.47 -17.45
C VAL A 475 -14.69 6.57 -18.44
N GLY A 476 -14.75 6.89 -19.74
CA GLY A 476 -13.95 6.21 -20.78
C GLY A 476 -12.43 6.27 -20.55
N ALA A 477 -11.96 7.11 -19.61
CA ALA A 477 -10.56 7.15 -19.20
C ALA A 477 -10.13 5.91 -18.37
N PHE A 478 -11.06 5.21 -17.71
CA PHE A 478 -10.79 4.01 -16.91
C PHE A 478 -11.71 2.82 -17.22
N GLU A 479 -12.83 3.06 -17.91
CA GLU A 479 -13.85 2.06 -18.25
C GLU A 479 -13.92 1.78 -19.75
N GLU A 480 -14.10 0.51 -20.13
CA GLU A 480 -14.51 0.11 -21.48
C GLU A 480 -16.04 0.14 -21.61
N VAL A 481 -16.59 1.34 -21.78
CA VAL A 481 -18.03 1.63 -21.73
C VAL A 481 -18.85 0.78 -22.71
N ARG A 482 -18.30 0.41 -23.87
CA ARG A 482 -18.99 -0.43 -24.87
C ARG A 482 -19.33 -1.84 -24.34
N LEU A 483 -18.63 -2.29 -23.30
CA LEU A 483 -18.82 -3.59 -22.66
C LEU A 483 -19.60 -3.49 -21.35
N ARG A 484 -20.11 -2.32 -20.96
CA ARG A 484 -20.99 -2.19 -19.80
C ARG A 484 -22.33 -2.88 -20.09
N SER A 485 -22.90 -3.56 -19.09
CA SER A 485 -24.28 -4.07 -19.21
C SER A 485 -25.28 -2.92 -19.41
N SER A 486 -26.27 -3.12 -20.26
CA SER A 486 -27.31 -2.13 -20.54
C SER A 486 -28.21 -1.80 -19.33
N ASN A 487 -28.30 -2.72 -18.37
CA ASN A 487 -29.01 -2.54 -17.10
C ASN A 487 -28.11 -2.00 -15.96
N LEU A 488 -26.91 -1.49 -16.25
CA LEU A 488 -26.03 -0.89 -15.25
C LEU A 488 -25.89 0.62 -15.47
N LYS A 489 -26.23 1.41 -14.45
CA LYS A 489 -26.13 2.87 -14.50
C LYS A 489 -24.93 3.35 -13.70
N TYR A 490 -24.11 4.21 -14.32
CA TYR A 490 -23.09 4.97 -13.62
C TYR A 490 -23.71 6.17 -12.90
N GLN A 491 -23.23 6.44 -11.71
CA GLN A 491 -23.57 7.61 -10.92
C GLN A 491 -22.31 8.10 -10.23
N PRO A 492 -21.81 9.33 -10.54
CA PRO A 492 -20.62 9.85 -9.89
C PRO A 492 -20.76 9.82 -8.37
N ARG A 493 -19.74 9.30 -7.69
CA ARG A 493 -19.63 9.31 -6.24
C ARG A 493 -19.35 10.73 -5.75
N SER A 494 -19.78 10.98 -4.53
CA SER A 494 -19.54 12.23 -3.82
C SER A 494 -19.54 11.93 -2.31
N ALA A 495 -19.36 12.97 -1.48
CA ALA A 495 -19.49 12.85 -0.03
C ALA A 495 -20.86 12.28 0.42
N THR A 496 -21.91 12.42 -0.40
CA THR A 496 -23.27 11.93 -0.09
C THR A 496 -23.73 10.78 -0.98
N GLN A 497 -23.07 10.54 -2.12
CA GLN A 497 -23.39 9.47 -3.04
C GLN A 497 -22.37 8.33 -2.93
N ARG A 498 -22.79 7.23 -2.32
CA ARG A 498 -21.90 6.09 -2.01
C ARG A 498 -21.54 5.22 -3.21
N TYR A 499 -22.50 4.93 -4.09
CA TYR A 499 -22.34 3.96 -5.17
C TYR A 499 -21.86 4.62 -6.47
N ALA A 500 -20.86 4.03 -7.11
CA ALA A 500 -20.40 4.40 -8.46
C ALA A 500 -21.29 3.80 -9.54
N TYR A 501 -21.75 2.55 -9.34
CA TYR A 501 -22.67 1.88 -10.27
C TYR A 501 -23.77 1.15 -9.52
N HIS A 502 -24.95 1.09 -10.13
CA HIS A 502 -26.06 0.27 -9.66
C HIS A 502 -26.82 -0.37 -10.82
N ALA A 503 -27.24 -1.62 -10.63
CA ALA A 503 -28.15 -2.28 -11.56
C ALA A 503 -29.52 -1.58 -11.51
N THR A 504 -30.16 -1.41 -12.67
CA THR A 504 -31.49 -0.79 -12.78
C THR A 504 -32.62 -1.80 -12.62
N ASP A 505 -32.29 -3.08 -12.63
CA ASP A 505 -33.18 -4.20 -12.36
C ASP A 505 -32.47 -5.23 -11.45
N ASN A 506 -33.14 -6.36 -11.20
CA ASN A 506 -32.59 -7.43 -10.37
C ASN A 506 -31.86 -8.51 -11.20
N GLN A 507 -31.48 -8.21 -12.45
CA GLN A 507 -30.75 -9.15 -13.31
C GLN A 507 -29.23 -9.01 -13.09
N PRO A 508 -28.43 -10.03 -13.44
CA PRO A 508 -26.98 -9.91 -13.44
C PRO A 508 -26.52 -8.71 -14.29
N ALA A 509 -25.58 -7.94 -13.75
CA ALA A 509 -24.99 -6.78 -14.42
C ALA A 509 -23.46 -6.82 -14.32
N HIS A 510 -22.77 -6.09 -15.19
CA HIS A 510 -21.32 -5.96 -15.14
C HIS A 510 -20.80 -4.63 -15.71
N VAL A 511 -19.62 -4.25 -15.22
CA VAL A 511 -18.78 -3.15 -15.71
C VAL A 511 -17.41 -3.71 -16.08
N VAL A 512 -16.74 -3.09 -17.07
CA VAL A 512 -15.41 -3.51 -17.54
C VAL A 512 -14.43 -2.34 -17.44
N PHE A 513 -13.31 -2.56 -16.74
CA PHE A 513 -12.22 -1.61 -16.61
C PHE A 513 -11.03 -2.01 -17.48
N LYS A 514 -10.17 -1.05 -17.79
CA LYS A 514 -9.00 -1.26 -18.65
C LYS A 514 -7.70 -0.94 -17.92
N VAL A 515 -6.76 -1.86 -17.95
CA VAL A 515 -5.38 -1.64 -17.51
C VAL A 515 -4.47 -1.62 -18.73
N VAL A 516 -3.84 -0.47 -18.99
CA VAL A 516 -2.90 -0.27 -20.09
C VAL A 516 -1.51 -0.06 -19.52
N SER A 517 -0.53 -0.77 -20.06
CA SER A 517 0.84 -0.80 -19.58
C SER A 517 1.81 -0.42 -20.69
N PRO A 518 2.91 0.32 -20.41
CA PRO A 518 3.94 0.61 -21.41
C PRO A 518 4.71 -0.65 -21.86
N THR A 519 4.73 -1.69 -21.04
CA THR A 519 5.43 -2.97 -21.26
C THR A 519 4.47 -4.15 -21.08
N ALA A 520 4.92 -5.36 -21.37
CA ALA A 520 4.09 -6.55 -21.22
C ALA A 520 3.60 -6.71 -19.77
N LEU A 521 2.29 -6.94 -19.61
CA LEU A 521 1.67 -7.29 -18.35
C LEU A 521 2.00 -8.75 -18.02
N GLN A 522 2.35 -9.00 -16.77
CA GLN A 522 2.62 -10.33 -16.21
C GLN A 522 1.48 -10.79 -15.31
N GLU A 523 0.86 -9.87 -14.58
CA GLU A 523 -0.20 -10.16 -13.62
C GLU A 523 -1.13 -8.94 -13.48
N ILE A 524 -2.41 -9.20 -13.21
CA ILE A 524 -3.35 -8.20 -12.73
C ILE A 524 -3.70 -8.52 -11.28
N ALA A 525 -3.53 -7.57 -10.38
CA ALA A 525 -4.13 -7.58 -9.06
C ALA A 525 -5.31 -6.60 -9.03
N ALA A 526 -6.43 -7.02 -8.48
CA ALA A 526 -7.68 -6.26 -8.53
C ALA A 526 -8.41 -6.35 -7.19
N ALA A 527 -9.06 -5.25 -6.80
CA ALA A 527 -10.02 -5.20 -5.70
C ALA A 527 -11.24 -4.38 -6.08
N VAL A 528 -12.41 -4.82 -5.64
CA VAL A 528 -13.67 -4.08 -5.77
C VAL A 528 -14.46 -4.16 -4.47
N ARG A 529 -15.10 -3.04 -4.10
CA ARG A 529 -16.02 -2.96 -2.97
C ARG A 529 -17.44 -3.00 -3.49
N TYR A 530 -18.22 -3.98 -3.06
CA TYR A 530 -19.58 -4.21 -3.54
C TYR A 530 -20.60 -4.10 -2.41
N GLN A 531 -21.84 -3.78 -2.76
CA GLN A 531 -22.95 -3.76 -1.82
C GLN A 531 -23.51 -5.17 -1.61
N VAL A 532 -23.79 -5.51 -0.34
CA VAL A 532 -24.42 -6.78 0.06
C VAL A 532 -25.72 -6.48 0.80
N PRO A 533 -26.86 -7.08 0.42
CA PRO A 533 -28.05 -7.05 1.24
C PRO A 533 -27.81 -7.67 2.62
N VAL A 534 -28.41 -7.11 3.67
CA VAL A 534 -28.41 -7.74 5.01
C VAL A 534 -29.85 -8.13 5.38
N PRO A 535 -30.15 -9.43 5.58
CA PRO A 535 -29.28 -10.58 5.29
C PRO A 535 -29.06 -10.75 3.77
N PRO A 536 -27.99 -11.48 3.35
CA PRO A 536 -27.71 -11.74 1.94
C PRO A 536 -28.83 -12.56 1.32
N THR A 537 -29.14 -12.30 0.05
CA THR A 537 -30.15 -13.10 -0.65
C THR A 537 -29.52 -14.38 -1.19
N PRO A 538 -30.15 -15.55 -1.05
CA PRO A 538 -29.64 -16.78 -1.65
C PRO A 538 -29.36 -16.61 -3.14
N GLY A 539 -28.15 -16.95 -3.58
CA GLY A 539 -27.71 -16.79 -4.97
C GLY A 539 -27.09 -15.42 -5.30
N CYS A 540 -26.81 -14.58 -4.30
CA CYS A 540 -25.88 -13.46 -4.45
C CYS A 540 -24.56 -13.96 -5.06
N ARG A 541 -24.07 -13.26 -6.09
CA ARG A 541 -22.88 -13.65 -6.83
C ARG A 541 -22.10 -12.43 -7.27
N TYR A 542 -20.82 -12.37 -6.90
CA TYR A 542 -19.90 -11.29 -7.24
C TYR A 542 -18.60 -11.91 -7.74
N VAL A 543 -18.19 -11.57 -8.96
CA VAL A 543 -17.06 -12.23 -9.63
C VAL A 543 -16.17 -11.20 -10.30
N LEU A 544 -14.85 -11.33 -10.08
CA LEU A 544 -13.83 -10.64 -10.85
C LEU A 544 -13.30 -11.56 -11.95
N GLU A 545 -13.22 -11.05 -13.16
CA GLU A 545 -12.72 -11.79 -14.33
C GLU A 545 -11.71 -10.94 -15.10
N LEU A 546 -10.77 -11.61 -15.75
CA LEU A 546 -9.70 -11.05 -16.57
C LEU A 546 -9.88 -11.47 -18.03
N SER A 547 -9.68 -10.54 -18.95
CA SER A 547 -9.49 -10.81 -20.37
C SER A 547 -8.19 -10.16 -20.86
N ALA A 548 -7.40 -10.94 -21.60
CA ALA A 548 -6.15 -10.49 -22.24
C ALA A 548 -6.27 -10.41 -23.78
N ASP A 549 -7.49 -10.57 -24.32
CA ASP A 549 -7.81 -10.69 -25.75
C ASP A 549 -8.97 -9.77 -26.16
N ASP A 550 -9.04 -8.58 -25.54
CA ASP A 550 -10.06 -7.55 -25.79
C ASP A 550 -11.51 -8.03 -25.57
N GLY A 551 -11.70 -8.92 -24.59
CA GLY A 551 -13.00 -9.40 -24.13
C GLY A 551 -13.53 -10.63 -24.87
N GLN A 552 -12.73 -11.25 -25.75
CA GLN A 552 -13.13 -12.48 -26.46
C GLN A 552 -13.23 -13.67 -25.52
N SER A 553 -12.31 -13.80 -24.57
CA SER A 553 -12.34 -14.81 -23.50
C SER A 553 -12.14 -14.19 -22.12
N TRP A 554 -12.67 -14.86 -21.10
CA TRP A 554 -12.65 -14.40 -19.72
C TRP A 554 -12.24 -15.54 -18.79
N SER A 555 -11.25 -15.28 -17.93
CA SER A 555 -10.87 -16.17 -16.84
C SER A 555 -11.23 -15.54 -15.50
N GLN A 556 -11.81 -16.32 -14.59
CA GLN A 556 -12.09 -15.86 -13.24
C GLN A 556 -10.79 -15.57 -12.48
N ILE A 557 -10.74 -14.41 -11.83
CA ILE A 557 -9.73 -14.02 -10.86
C ILE A 557 -10.18 -14.51 -9.48
N GLU A 558 -11.37 -14.09 -9.05
CA GLU A 558 -11.90 -14.42 -7.72
C GLU A 558 -13.43 -14.34 -7.72
N GLU A 559 -14.08 -15.10 -6.83
CA GLU A 559 -15.51 -15.03 -6.55
C GLU A 559 -15.75 -14.82 -5.05
N ALA A 560 -16.63 -13.89 -4.71
CA ALA A 560 -16.88 -13.58 -3.31
C ALA A 560 -17.66 -14.71 -2.63
N ASP A 561 -17.11 -15.25 -1.54
CA ASP A 561 -17.87 -16.04 -0.58
C ASP A 561 -18.71 -15.10 0.29
N VAL A 562 -20.03 -15.17 0.17
CA VAL A 562 -20.97 -14.34 0.93
C VAL A 562 -21.90 -15.26 1.74
N PRO A 563 -21.51 -15.63 2.98
CA PRO A 563 -22.30 -16.51 3.83
C PRO A 563 -23.67 -15.93 4.17
N ALA A 564 -24.66 -16.80 4.39
CA ALA A 564 -26.04 -16.40 4.71
C ALA A 564 -26.17 -15.63 6.03
N ASP A 565 -25.19 -15.79 6.95
CA ASP A 565 -25.12 -15.06 8.21
C ASP A 565 -24.27 -13.77 8.13
N ASN A 566 -23.89 -13.32 6.92
CA ASN A 566 -23.17 -12.06 6.78
C ASN A 566 -24.08 -10.86 7.09
N GLU A 567 -23.71 -10.09 8.09
CA GLU A 567 -24.43 -8.90 8.55
C GLU A 567 -23.73 -7.60 8.14
N PHE A 568 -22.69 -7.70 7.30
CA PHE A 568 -22.01 -6.55 6.73
C PHE A 568 -22.65 -6.13 5.39
N SER A 569 -23.09 -4.87 5.31
CA SER A 569 -23.81 -4.31 4.14
C SER A 569 -22.93 -4.01 2.91
N SER A 570 -21.66 -4.36 2.98
CA SER A 570 -20.71 -4.30 1.87
C SER A 570 -19.68 -5.42 2.02
N GLY A 571 -18.88 -5.65 1.00
CA GLY A 571 -17.70 -6.51 1.08
C GLY A 571 -16.64 -6.08 0.08
N TRP A 572 -15.41 -6.53 0.31
CA TRP A 572 -14.32 -6.42 -0.65
C TRP A 572 -14.08 -7.78 -1.31
N LEU A 573 -13.99 -7.77 -2.64
CA LEU A 573 -13.59 -8.89 -3.45
C LEU A 573 -12.25 -8.52 -4.06
N ALA A 574 -11.20 -9.30 -3.79
CA ALA A 574 -9.88 -9.06 -4.34
C ALA A 574 -9.16 -10.35 -4.67
N GLY A 575 -8.29 -10.28 -5.67
CA GLY A 575 -7.45 -11.40 -6.10
C GLY A 575 -6.45 -10.96 -7.15
N SER A 576 -5.63 -11.90 -7.60
CA SER A 576 -4.67 -11.69 -8.67
C SER A 576 -4.73 -12.83 -9.69
N ALA A 577 -4.38 -12.51 -10.94
CA ALA A 577 -4.29 -13.50 -12.01
C ALA A 577 -3.15 -13.16 -12.96
N ALA A 578 -2.39 -14.19 -13.35
CA ALA A 578 -1.35 -14.06 -14.36
C ALA A 578 -1.95 -13.72 -15.73
N VAL A 579 -1.30 -12.82 -16.46
CA VAL A 579 -1.64 -12.49 -17.85
C VAL A 579 -0.87 -13.46 -18.76
N LYS A 580 -1.58 -14.44 -19.32
CA LYS A 580 -0.96 -15.53 -20.10
C LYS A 580 -0.62 -15.15 -21.54
N ALA A 581 -1.14 -14.03 -22.05
CA ALA A 581 -0.89 -13.60 -23.41
C ALA A 581 0.50 -12.93 -23.52
N GLU A 582 1.37 -13.48 -24.35
CA GLU A 582 2.70 -12.91 -24.60
C GLU A 582 2.61 -11.47 -25.10
N ASN A 583 3.48 -10.59 -24.58
CA ASN A 583 3.52 -9.18 -24.94
C ASN A 583 2.21 -8.40 -24.75
N CYS A 584 1.26 -8.92 -23.95
CA CYS A 584 -0.01 -8.24 -23.71
C CYS A 584 0.21 -6.94 -22.93
N ARG A 585 -0.07 -5.80 -23.56
CA ARG A 585 0.07 -4.46 -22.94
C ARG A 585 -1.25 -3.87 -22.45
N SER A 586 -2.35 -4.58 -22.64
CA SER A 586 -3.68 -4.12 -22.27
C SER A 586 -4.52 -5.30 -21.81
N ALA A 587 -5.07 -5.22 -20.61
CA ALA A 587 -6.00 -6.21 -20.07
C ALA A 587 -7.32 -5.54 -19.69
N LEU A 588 -8.41 -6.30 -19.79
CA LEU A 588 -9.72 -5.89 -19.33
C LEU A 588 -10.07 -6.64 -18.04
N ILE A 589 -10.62 -5.92 -17.06
CA ILE A 589 -11.12 -6.49 -15.81
C ILE A 589 -12.63 -6.32 -15.78
N ARG A 590 -13.38 -7.42 -15.72
CA ARG A 590 -14.84 -7.38 -15.61
C ARG A 590 -15.24 -7.69 -14.17
N PHE A 591 -16.06 -6.82 -13.60
CA PHE A 591 -16.75 -7.09 -12.34
C PHE A 591 -18.21 -7.44 -12.64
N ARG A 592 -18.59 -8.71 -12.39
CA ARG A 592 -19.96 -9.18 -12.49
C ARG A 592 -20.60 -9.15 -11.11
N MET A 593 -21.82 -8.64 -11.05
CA MET A 593 -22.59 -8.53 -9.81
C MET A 593 -24.02 -9.00 -10.02
N HIS A 594 -24.53 -9.75 -9.05
CA HIS A 594 -25.92 -10.20 -9.02
C HIS A 594 -26.36 -10.36 -7.57
N SER A 595 -27.52 -9.78 -7.26
CA SER A 595 -28.17 -9.93 -5.97
C SER A 595 -29.64 -10.23 -6.23
N PRO A 596 -30.08 -11.49 -6.20
CA PRO A 596 -31.47 -11.82 -6.50
C PRO A 596 -32.45 -10.95 -5.70
N GLY A 597 -33.48 -10.42 -6.36
CA GLY A 597 -34.52 -9.62 -5.71
C GLY A 597 -34.11 -8.21 -5.24
N ARG A 598 -32.84 -7.78 -5.42
CA ARG A 598 -32.39 -6.42 -5.11
C ARG A 598 -31.38 -5.91 -6.15
N PRO A 599 -31.35 -4.61 -6.47
CA PRO A 599 -30.28 -4.04 -7.28
C PRO A 599 -28.91 -4.30 -6.66
N ALA A 600 -27.97 -4.82 -7.46
CA ALA A 600 -26.57 -4.93 -7.09
C ALA A 600 -25.83 -3.61 -7.37
N ALA A 601 -24.78 -3.30 -6.60
CA ALA A 601 -24.03 -2.06 -6.75
C ALA A 601 -22.52 -2.24 -6.53
N LEU A 602 -21.75 -1.41 -7.24
CA LEU A 602 -20.32 -1.21 -7.06
C LEU A 602 -20.08 0.10 -6.31
N ILE A 603 -19.31 0.04 -5.21
CA ILE A 603 -18.93 1.18 -4.39
C ILE A 603 -17.56 1.72 -4.83
N ASP A 604 -16.55 0.86 -4.91
CA ASP A 604 -15.17 1.29 -5.20
C ASP A 604 -14.37 0.21 -5.94
N ALA A 605 -13.27 0.57 -6.57
CA ALA A 605 -12.45 -0.34 -7.37
C ALA A 605 -11.00 0.13 -7.45
N GLN A 606 -10.06 -0.81 -7.45
CA GLN A 606 -8.63 -0.55 -7.57
C GLN A 606 -7.97 -1.67 -8.38
N PHE A 607 -7.14 -1.30 -9.36
CA PHE A 607 -6.48 -2.28 -10.24
C PHE A 607 -5.00 -1.96 -10.38
N TYR A 608 -4.20 -3.02 -10.47
CA TYR A 608 -2.76 -2.93 -10.63
C TYR A 608 -2.31 -3.92 -11.69
N GLY A 609 -1.69 -3.41 -12.75
CA GLY A 609 -0.94 -4.23 -13.69
C GLY A 609 0.49 -4.37 -13.21
N VAL A 610 0.88 -5.59 -12.82
CA VAL A 610 2.31 -5.92 -12.68
C VAL A 610 2.84 -6.19 -14.08
N ARG A 611 3.87 -5.45 -14.47
CA ARG A 611 4.42 -5.44 -15.82
C ARG A 611 5.91 -5.69 -15.80
N GLU A 612 6.44 -6.13 -16.94
CA GLU A 612 7.87 -6.24 -17.15
C GLU A 612 8.57 -4.89 -16.96
N ALA A 613 9.68 -4.91 -16.24
CA ALA A 613 10.60 -3.79 -16.13
C ALA A 613 11.99 -4.22 -16.57
N VAL A 614 12.74 -3.30 -17.15
CA VAL A 614 14.15 -3.58 -17.44
C VAL A 614 14.92 -3.63 -16.11
N THR A 615 15.73 -4.68 -15.96
CA THR A 615 16.64 -4.95 -14.85
C THR A 615 18.03 -5.22 -15.41
N ASP A 616 18.72 -4.17 -15.82
CA ASP A 616 20.07 -4.25 -16.38
C ASP A 616 20.99 -3.16 -15.80
N ALA A 617 20.45 -2.24 -14.99
CA ALA A 617 21.25 -1.24 -14.30
C ALA A 617 21.93 -1.84 -13.07
N ASP A 618 23.18 -1.45 -12.86
CA ASP A 618 23.84 -1.69 -11.58
C ASP A 618 23.19 -0.85 -10.49
N MET A 619 23.17 -1.39 -9.27
CA MET A 619 22.61 -0.75 -8.09
C MET A 619 23.58 -0.86 -6.94
N ILE A 620 23.59 0.17 -6.10
CA ILE A 620 24.30 0.18 -4.83
C ILE A 620 23.27 -0.02 -3.72
N VAL A 621 23.56 -0.95 -2.80
CA VAL A 621 22.82 -1.10 -1.55
C VAL A 621 23.71 -0.67 -0.40
N GLU A 622 23.22 0.24 0.44
CA GLU A 622 23.94 0.77 1.57
C GLU A 622 23.12 0.62 2.86
N PHE A 623 23.73 0.10 3.91
CA PHE A 623 23.18 0.01 5.25
C PHE A 623 23.94 0.94 6.17
N GLY A 624 23.25 1.81 6.89
CA GLY A 624 23.82 2.65 7.94
C GLY A 624 23.28 2.28 9.30
N TRP A 625 24.17 2.18 10.31
CA TRP A 625 23.79 1.88 11.68
C TRP A 625 24.75 2.51 12.69
N LEU A 626 24.37 2.48 13.97
CA LEU A 626 25.21 2.85 15.09
C LEU A 626 25.65 1.63 15.88
N GLU A 627 26.94 1.60 16.22
CA GLU A 627 27.54 0.68 17.18
C GLU A 627 27.92 1.46 18.45
N GLY A 628 27.03 1.41 19.44
CA GLY A 628 27.06 2.38 20.54
C GLY A 628 26.83 3.80 20.00
N THR A 629 27.87 4.63 20.04
CA THR A 629 27.84 6.01 19.50
C THR A 629 28.54 6.16 18.14
N HIS A 630 29.16 5.10 17.63
CA HIS A 630 29.94 5.16 16.38
C HIS A 630 29.07 4.84 15.18
N ARG A 631 29.04 5.75 14.21
CA ARG A 631 28.36 5.52 12.94
C ARG A 631 29.15 4.54 12.07
N ARG A 632 28.46 3.57 11.50
CA ARG A 632 28.98 2.57 10.57
C ARG A 632 28.12 2.56 9.32
N ALA A 633 28.73 2.16 8.22
CA ALA A 633 28.03 1.89 6.98
C ALA A 633 28.65 0.69 6.26
N HIS A 634 27.83 -0.05 5.53
CA HIS A 634 28.26 -1.12 4.64
C HIS A 634 27.64 -0.89 3.26
N ARG A 635 28.47 -0.92 2.22
CA ARG A 635 28.07 -0.71 0.84
C ARG A 635 28.34 -1.98 0.04
N ALA A 636 27.34 -2.45 -0.71
CA ALA A 636 27.43 -3.58 -1.61
C ALA A 636 26.95 -3.20 -3.01
N GLU A 637 27.65 -3.69 -4.03
CA GLU A 637 27.29 -3.49 -5.43
C GLU A 637 26.49 -4.69 -5.94
N PHE A 638 25.32 -4.41 -6.50
CA PHE A 638 24.40 -5.36 -7.12
C PHE A 638 24.44 -5.13 -8.63
N SER A 639 25.01 -6.06 -9.39
CA SER A 639 25.05 -5.90 -10.84
C SER A 639 23.68 -6.18 -11.46
N GLY A 640 23.27 -5.38 -12.43
CA GLY A 640 21.95 -5.47 -13.06
C GLY A 640 21.62 -6.82 -13.69
N ASN A 641 22.64 -7.60 -14.07
CA ASN A 641 22.47 -8.95 -14.62
C ASN A 641 22.22 -10.05 -13.57
N ARG A 642 22.21 -9.72 -12.27
CA ARG A 642 21.95 -10.66 -11.18
C ARG A 642 20.53 -10.51 -10.67
N ASN A 643 19.90 -11.62 -10.30
CA ASN A 643 18.59 -11.60 -9.63
C ASN A 643 18.72 -11.62 -8.09
N GLU A 644 19.89 -12.01 -7.57
CA GLU A 644 20.15 -12.13 -6.14
C GLU A 644 21.61 -11.80 -5.80
N LEU A 645 21.82 -11.14 -4.66
CA LEU A 645 23.11 -10.90 -4.04
C LEU A 645 23.03 -11.29 -2.56
N ARG A 646 24.02 -12.04 -2.07
CA ARG A 646 24.15 -12.38 -0.65
C ARG A 646 25.47 -11.90 -0.10
N PHE A 647 25.45 -11.37 1.11
CA PHE A 647 26.63 -10.96 1.84
C PHE A 647 26.35 -10.92 3.34
N GLN A 648 27.39 -10.71 4.13
CA GLN A 648 27.29 -10.57 5.57
C GLN A 648 27.74 -9.18 5.98
N ILE A 649 26.98 -8.53 6.86
CA ILE A 649 27.41 -7.32 7.56
C ILE A 649 27.89 -7.77 8.93
N LEU A 650 29.15 -7.47 9.26
CA LEU A 650 29.67 -7.69 10.61
C LEU A 650 29.26 -6.50 11.48
N THR A 651 28.50 -6.79 12.53
CA THR A 651 28.01 -5.79 13.48
C THR A 651 28.53 -6.09 14.89
N GLY A 652 28.61 -5.05 15.72
CA GLY A 652 28.86 -5.19 17.15
C GLY A 652 27.69 -5.79 17.94
N SER A 653 27.83 -5.83 19.27
CA SER A 653 26.80 -6.37 20.18
C SER A 653 25.62 -5.41 20.43
N GLN A 654 25.76 -4.13 20.08
CA GLN A 654 24.74 -3.10 20.20
C GLN A 654 24.57 -2.44 18.85
N VAL A 655 23.44 -2.69 18.20
CA VAL A 655 23.14 -2.18 16.86
C VAL A 655 21.88 -1.34 16.92
N ARG A 656 21.93 -0.15 16.32
CA ARG A 656 20.75 0.66 16.04
C ARG A 656 20.74 1.04 14.57
N ASP A 657 19.80 0.50 13.81
CA ASP A 657 19.64 0.82 12.41
C ASP A 657 19.37 2.33 12.22
N GLU A 658 20.01 2.94 11.22
CA GLU A 658 19.76 4.33 10.81
C GLU A 658 19.07 4.39 9.46
N TYR A 659 19.59 3.68 8.46
CA TYR A 659 18.97 3.60 7.14
C TYR A 659 19.33 2.35 6.33
N VAL A 660 18.48 2.07 5.35
CA VAL A 660 18.84 1.27 4.18
C VAL A 660 18.56 2.07 2.92
N ARG A 661 19.56 2.20 2.06
CA ARG A 661 19.50 2.96 0.80
C ARG A 661 19.77 2.06 -0.40
N PHE A 662 18.99 2.27 -1.44
CA PHE A 662 19.28 1.81 -2.79
C PHE A 662 19.60 3.00 -3.67
N SER A 663 20.58 2.88 -4.55
CA SER A 663 20.93 3.91 -5.52
C SER A 663 21.22 3.28 -6.87
N VAL A 664 20.60 3.79 -7.93
CA VAL A 664 20.86 3.38 -9.31
C VAL A 664 21.56 4.57 -9.98
N PRO A 665 22.91 4.58 -10.03
CA PRO A 665 23.69 5.75 -10.45
C PRO A 665 23.51 6.11 -11.92
#